data_AF-A0ABD5YJM5-F1
#
_entry.id   AF-A0ABD5YJM5-F1
#
_cell.length_a   1.000
_cell.length_b   1.000
_cell.length_c   1.000
_cell.angle_alpha   90.00
_cell.angle_beta   90.00
_cell.angle_gamma   90.00
#
_symmetry.space_group_name_H-M   'P 1'
#
loop_
_entity.id
_entity.type
_entity.pdbx_description
1 polymer ?
#
loop_
_entity_poly.entity_id
_entity_poly.type
_entity_poly.pdbx_seq_one_letter_code
_entity_poly.pdbx_strand_id
1 'polypeptide(L)'
;MDWSKRLARFITDHSRSVITVLFVATLIIGAGSVHVEESTSFESVEGQSTVIEKNGYVQQHFGGDRNRTTQVLVVTRNETGDVLSKSSLIRSLSYQQSLRENQTVNRTLVDETPITSVASIVGQAAVLQDQQTDRQRGKIPRGHTQTADTDRPESANATRSSQEASTPPIDEQIKQLESMNATEIDRLVTNLFSEDTTSPLGEVGLQLLSKHYEPGTDTADARMMVINQRTAVDTTSGATLTDRTTDAQVAVRDLAESRDSAHDHAIFGHGYMTIEETNSMADSFAIIGPLTLLFVLGTLLFAYRDLLDITLGFFGIFLVLLWTFGFMGWAGMTFNQMMIAVPVLLIGLSIDYSIHIVMRYREEQAEDNRSIRDAMRHSVSKVGVALALVTATTAIGFLTNVTSSLPAVQNFGIVSAVGIVSALVIFGAFIPALKIELDSLLERFGFEREKRAVGTDKSRLNWLLMLGVRAARRAPLVVLLTIVLVSAGSAYAGTQVGSSFSEEQFIADDPPEWTESLPDSLAPSNYTVKENLHYIQSNFQSPEKQTTVLIEGAVTTPKTLKQLNKTERRPPNRRQRTSDRVESLPYTRHYRWLIKLHTEIKLLTKLYVQPTSTTMASPTGTSLQFTTRCSERHPIKQASCFTVTMENTRLSG
;
A
#
# COMPACT_ATOMS: atom_id res chain seq x y z
N MET A 1 45.70 -6.65 -8.96
CA MET A 1 46.27 -5.56 -8.14
C MET A 1 46.87 -4.40 -8.95
N ASP A 2 47.23 -4.58 -10.21
CA ASP A 2 47.77 -3.47 -11.03
C ASP A 2 46.73 -2.41 -11.42
N TRP A 3 45.45 -2.79 -11.51
CA TRP A 3 44.38 -1.89 -11.92
C TRP A 3 44.07 -0.79 -10.89
N SER A 4 44.14 -1.09 -9.57
CA SER A 4 43.88 -0.08 -8.53
C SER A 4 44.96 0.99 -8.49
N LYS A 5 46.23 0.60 -8.69
CA LYS A 5 47.36 1.53 -8.84
C LYS A 5 47.24 2.39 -10.10
N ARG A 6 46.67 1.86 -11.19
CA ARG A 6 46.41 2.61 -12.43
C ARG A 6 45.24 3.57 -12.26
N LEU A 7 44.17 3.15 -11.58
CA LEU A 7 43.01 3.98 -11.29
C LEU A 7 43.37 5.12 -10.33
N ALA A 8 44.06 4.82 -9.23
CA ALA A 8 44.55 5.83 -8.29
C ALA A 8 45.43 6.87 -8.99
N ARG A 9 46.36 6.40 -9.84
CA ARG A 9 47.16 7.25 -10.74
C ARG A 9 46.30 8.19 -11.57
N PHE A 10 45.33 7.62 -12.26
CA PHE A 10 44.48 8.37 -13.16
C PHE A 10 43.70 9.46 -12.41
N ILE A 11 43.12 9.11 -11.25
CA ILE A 11 42.38 10.03 -10.39
C ILE A 11 43.28 11.16 -9.87
N THR A 12 44.49 10.86 -9.42
CA THR A 12 45.38 11.87 -8.82
C THR A 12 46.08 12.74 -9.86
N ASP A 13 46.48 12.16 -10.98
CA ASP A 13 47.27 12.85 -12.00
C ASP A 13 46.36 13.69 -12.91
N HIS A 14 45.08 13.30 -13.07
CA HIS A 14 44.08 14.00 -13.89
C HIS A 14 42.87 14.49 -13.06
N SER A 15 43.09 14.89 -11.81
CA SER A 15 42.05 15.32 -10.85
C SER A 15 41.03 16.29 -11.44
N ARG A 16 41.47 17.32 -12.17
CA ARG A 16 40.57 18.31 -12.81
C ARG A 16 39.67 17.71 -13.88
N SER A 17 40.22 16.82 -14.71
CA SER A 17 39.46 16.11 -15.74
C SER A 17 38.44 15.17 -15.11
N VAL A 18 38.82 14.45 -14.04
CA VAL A 18 37.92 13.57 -13.29
C VAL A 18 36.76 14.36 -12.68
N ILE A 19 37.04 15.50 -12.03
CA ILE A 19 36.00 16.39 -11.49
C ILE A 19 35.06 16.83 -12.61
N THR A 20 35.59 17.30 -13.73
CA THR A 20 34.76 17.81 -14.85
C THR A 20 33.86 16.72 -15.42
N VAL A 21 34.41 15.53 -15.68
CA VAL A 21 33.65 14.40 -16.24
C VAL A 21 32.55 13.95 -15.28
N LEU A 22 32.88 13.76 -14.00
CA LEU A 22 31.90 13.30 -13.01
C LEU A 22 30.87 14.38 -12.65
N PHE A 23 31.24 15.66 -12.74
CA PHE A 23 30.29 16.77 -12.61
C PHE A 23 29.28 16.78 -13.76
N VAL A 24 29.75 16.61 -15.01
CA VAL A 24 28.84 16.47 -16.17
C VAL A 24 27.96 15.23 -16.04
N ALA A 25 28.53 14.09 -15.62
CA ALA A 25 27.74 12.88 -15.36
C ALA A 25 26.68 13.10 -14.27
N THR A 26 27.03 13.85 -13.21
CA THR A 26 26.10 14.24 -12.16
C THR A 26 24.94 15.07 -12.69
N LEU A 27 25.20 16.03 -13.58
CA LEU A 27 24.13 16.83 -14.20
C LEU A 27 23.20 15.96 -15.06
N ILE A 28 23.75 15.03 -15.83
CA ILE A 28 22.96 14.14 -16.70
C ILE A 28 22.11 13.17 -15.86
N ILE A 29 22.72 12.48 -14.90
CA ILE A 29 22.00 11.52 -14.06
C ILE A 29 21.02 12.27 -13.16
N GLY A 30 21.46 13.34 -12.50
CA GLY A 30 20.65 14.16 -11.62
C GLY A 30 19.46 14.83 -12.30
N ALA A 31 19.52 15.12 -13.62
CA ALA A 31 18.36 15.61 -14.36
C ALA A 31 17.18 14.61 -14.38
N GLY A 32 17.42 13.34 -14.07
CA GLY A 32 16.34 12.36 -13.90
C GLY A 32 15.55 12.56 -12.61
N SER A 33 16.10 13.22 -11.58
CA SER A 33 15.47 13.27 -10.26
C SER A 33 14.15 14.05 -10.25
N VAL A 34 13.96 14.95 -11.22
CA VAL A 34 12.69 15.70 -11.40
C VAL A 34 11.57 14.84 -11.99
N HIS A 35 11.89 13.64 -12.47
CA HIS A 35 10.94 12.66 -13.02
C HIS A 35 10.61 11.54 -12.02
N VAL A 36 11.01 11.67 -10.76
CA VAL A 36 10.64 10.70 -9.73
C VAL A 36 9.18 10.92 -9.36
N GLU A 37 8.34 9.94 -9.68
CA GLU A 37 6.94 9.91 -9.29
C GLU A 37 6.79 9.24 -7.92
N GLU A 38 5.91 9.77 -7.06
CA GLU A 38 5.56 9.13 -5.80
C GLU A 38 4.43 8.12 -6.03
N SER A 39 4.54 6.94 -5.41
CA SER A 39 3.46 5.94 -5.44
C SER A 39 3.04 5.58 -4.03
N THR A 40 1.78 5.86 -3.73
CA THR A 40 1.03 5.42 -2.54
C THR A 40 0.23 4.14 -2.80
N SER A 41 0.41 3.52 -3.97
CA SER A 41 -0.42 2.40 -4.41
C SER A 41 -0.01 1.04 -3.79
N PHE A 42 -0.98 0.33 -3.23
CA PHE A 42 -0.88 -1.06 -2.74
C PHE A 42 -0.42 -2.06 -3.81
N GLU A 43 -0.67 -1.78 -5.10
CA GLU A 43 -0.31 -2.66 -6.23
C GLU A 43 1.21 -2.93 -6.32
N SER A 44 2.06 -2.03 -5.78
CA SER A 44 3.52 -2.24 -5.75
C SER A 44 3.94 -3.42 -4.86
N VAL A 45 3.06 -3.85 -3.94
CA VAL A 45 3.21 -4.99 -3.02
C VAL A 45 2.48 -6.23 -3.56
N GLU A 46 1.72 -6.11 -4.65
CA GLU A 46 1.05 -7.24 -5.29
C GLU A 46 2.00 -7.88 -6.32
N GLY A 47 2.36 -9.14 -6.07
CA GLY A 47 3.37 -9.83 -6.88
C GLY A 47 2.88 -10.21 -8.28
N GLN A 48 3.79 -10.50 -9.23
CA GLN A 48 3.42 -11.04 -10.54
C GLN A 48 2.92 -12.49 -10.42
N SER A 49 1.65 -12.68 -10.07
CA SER A 49 0.99 -13.97 -10.05
C SER A 49 0.09 -14.14 -11.27
N THR A 50 -0.11 -15.38 -11.72
CA THR A 50 -1.09 -15.70 -12.77
C THR A 50 -2.50 -15.25 -12.42
N VAL A 51 -2.82 -15.10 -11.12
CA VAL A 51 -4.10 -14.58 -10.64
C VAL A 51 -4.23 -13.10 -10.98
N ILE A 52 -3.16 -12.33 -10.81
CA ILE A 52 -3.15 -10.89 -11.09
C ILE A 52 -3.18 -10.61 -12.60
N GLU A 53 -2.41 -11.35 -13.40
CA GLU A 53 -2.48 -11.23 -14.87
C GLU A 53 -3.90 -11.51 -15.38
N LYS A 54 -4.55 -12.56 -14.85
CA LYS A 54 -5.93 -12.90 -15.21
C LYS A 54 -6.94 -11.90 -14.65
N ASN A 55 -6.72 -11.35 -13.46
CA ASN A 55 -7.56 -10.30 -12.92
C ASN A 55 -7.47 -9.02 -13.77
N GLY A 56 -6.26 -8.59 -14.13
CA GLY A 56 -6.03 -7.46 -15.05
C GLY A 56 -6.69 -7.69 -16.41
N TYR A 57 -6.60 -8.90 -16.96
CA TYR A 57 -7.31 -9.27 -18.19
C TYR A 57 -8.83 -9.16 -18.03
N VAL A 58 -9.37 -9.67 -16.92
CA VAL A 58 -10.81 -9.56 -16.60
C VAL A 58 -11.23 -8.10 -16.54
N GLN A 59 -10.48 -7.26 -15.81
CA GLN A 59 -10.83 -5.85 -15.66
C GLN A 59 -10.78 -5.12 -16.99
N GLN A 60 -9.74 -5.32 -17.79
CA GLN A 60 -9.58 -4.64 -19.08
C GLN A 60 -10.66 -5.02 -20.11
N HIS A 61 -11.15 -6.26 -20.10
CA HIS A 61 -12.07 -6.77 -21.13
C HIS A 61 -13.53 -6.90 -20.67
N PHE A 62 -13.77 -6.96 -19.36
CA PHE A 62 -15.09 -7.18 -18.76
C PHE A 62 -15.46 -6.17 -17.67
N GLY A 63 -14.51 -5.39 -17.16
CA GLY A 63 -14.76 -4.26 -16.26
C GLY A 63 -15.41 -3.11 -17.03
N GLY A 64 -16.74 -2.95 -16.91
CA GLY A 64 -17.43 -1.77 -17.44
C GLY A 64 -17.17 -0.51 -16.61
N ASP A 65 -18.02 0.50 -16.74
CA ASP A 65 -17.96 1.77 -15.97
C ASP A 65 -17.95 1.59 -14.43
N ARG A 66 -18.25 0.38 -13.93
CA ARG A 66 -18.10 0.00 -12.52
C ARG A 66 -16.66 0.16 -12.00
N ASN A 67 -15.65 0.05 -12.86
CA ASN A 67 -14.24 0.21 -12.47
C ASN A 67 -13.80 1.66 -12.32
N ARG A 68 -14.61 2.61 -12.78
CA ARG A 68 -14.36 4.06 -12.64
C ARG A 68 -15.14 4.65 -11.47
N THR A 69 -15.30 3.86 -10.40
CA THR A 69 -15.97 4.32 -9.20
C THR A 69 -15.14 4.00 -7.96
N THR A 70 -15.08 4.94 -7.03
CA THR A 70 -14.52 4.75 -5.68
C THR A 70 -15.62 4.98 -4.67
N GLN A 71 -15.44 4.38 -3.49
CA GLN A 71 -16.37 4.56 -2.38
C GLN A 71 -15.69 5.34 -1.25
N VAL A 72 -16.47 6.17 -0.58
CA VAL A 72 -16.16 6.67 0.76
C VAL A 72 -17.18 6.06 1.71
N LEU A 73 -16.67 5.43 2.77
CA LEU A 73 -17.46 4.87 3.85
C LEU A 73 -17.41 5.86 5.00
N VAL A 74 -18.58 6.33 5.42
CA VAL A 74 -18.75 7.18 6.60
C VAL A 74 -19.57 6.39 7.60
N VAL A 75 -18.96 6.02 8.71
CA VAL A 75 -19.63 5.33 9.80
C VAL A 75 -19.87 6.30 10.92
N THR A 76 -21.11 6.40 11.38
CA THR A 76 -21.50 7.22 12.52
C THR A 76 -21.68 6.31 13.73
N ARG A 77 -21.02 6.64 14.84
CA ARG A 77 -21.05 5.92 16.11
C ARG A 77 -21.45 6.85 17.25
N ASN A 78 -22.24 6.32 18.19
CA ASN A 78 -22.53 6.92 19.50
C ASN A 78 -22.98 8.40 19.51
N GLU A 79 -24.04 8.75 18.77
CA GLU A 79 -24.53 10.14 18.75
C GLU A 79 -25.44 10.54 19.93
N THR A 80 -25.90 9.59 20.75
CA THR A 80 -26.74 9.80 21.97
C THR A 80 -27.22 8.45 22.56
N GLY A 81 -26.64 7.34 22.09
CA GLY A 81 -27.07 5.98 22.38
C GLY A 81 -27.82 5.28 21.23
N ASP A 82 -28.40 6.03 20.28
CA ASP A 82 -29.14 5.43 19.16
C ASP A 82 -28.99 6.20 17.84
N VAL A 83 -28.37 5.53 16.85
CA VAL A 83 -28.15 6.08 15.50
C VAL A 83 -29.39 5.98 14.59
N LEU A 84 -30.46 5.33 15.04
CA LEU A 84 -31.75 5.21 14.34
C LEU A 84 -32.79 6.24 14.82
N SER A 85 -32.47 6.99 15.87
CA SER A 85 -33.33 8.04 16.40
C SER A 85 -33.72 9.07 15.33
N LYS A 86 -34.93 9.63 15.45
CA LYS A 86 -35.44 10.69 14.56
C LYS A 86 -34.42 11.81 14.31
N SER A 87 -33.78 12.29 15.38
CA SER A 87 -32.76 13.33 15.30
C SER A 87 -31.52 12.90 14.52
N SER A 88 -31.03 11.67 14.71
CA SER A 88 -29.87 11.16 13.98
C SER A 88 -30.17 10.96 12.50
N LEU A 89 -31.36 10.41 12.17
CA LEU A 89 -31.79 10.24 10.78
C LEU A 89 -31.89 11.58 10.04
N ILE A 90 -32.53 12.58 10.65
CA ILE A 90 -32.63 13.93 10.07
C ILE A 90 -31.24 14.59 9.93
N ARG A 91 -30.36 14.44 10.92
CA ARG A 91 -28.98 14.98 10.86
C ARG A 91 -28.20 14.36 9.70
N SER A 92 -28.33 13.05 9.49
CA SER A 92 -27.67 12.37 8.38
C SER A 92 -28.26 12.73 7.01
N LEU A 93 -29.57 12.95 6.89
CA LEU A 93 -30.15 13.49 5.66
C LEU A 93 -29.65 14.92 5.38
N SER A 94 -29.56 15.75 6.43
CA SER A 94 -29.01 17.11 6.33
C SER A 94 -27.54 17.10 5.94
N TYR A 95 -26.77 16.12 6.42
CA TYR A 95 -25.38 15.90 6.01
C TYR A 95 -25.30 15.51 4.52
N GLN A 96 -26.13 14.58 4.07
CA GLN A 96 -26.21 14.21 2.65
C GLN A 96 -26.57 15.39 1.75
N GLN A 97 -27.45 16.27 2.21
CA GLN A 97 -27.78 17.50 1.51
C GLN A 97 -26.56 18.42 1.38
N SER A 98 -25.80 18.65 2.46
CA SER A 98 -24.57 19.43 2.38
C SER A 98 -23.50 18.82 1.47
N LEU A 99 -23.41 17.48 1.38
CA LEU A 99 -22.54 16.82 0.41
C LEU A 99 -22.96 17.12 -1.03
N ARG A 100 -24.27 17.18 -1.33
CA ARG A 100 -24.78 17.53 -2.66
C ARG A 100 -24.67 19.02 -2.99
N GLU A 101 -24.73 19.88 -1.98
CA GLU A 101 -24.55 21.34 -2.13
C GLU A 101 -23.08 21.72 -2.29
N ASN A 102 -22.16 20.94 -1.70
CA ASN A 102 -20.74 21.15 -1.86
C ASN A 102 -20.30 20.86 -3.31
N GLN A 103 -19.78 21.88 -4.00
CA GLN A 103 -19.40 21.75 -5.41
C GLN A 103 -18.27 20.75 -5.65
N THR A 104 -17.35 20.60 -4.71
CA THR A 104 -16.22 19.67 -4.81
C THR A 104 -16.74 18.23 -4.77
N VAL A 105 -17.61 17.92 -3.81
CA VAL A 105 -18.20 16.58 -3.65
C VAL A 105 -19.17 16.27 -4.78
N ASN A 106 -20.16 17.14 -5.03
CA ASN A 106 -21.24 16.89 -5.99
C ASN A 106 -20.74 16.55 -7.40
N ARG A 107 -19.67 17.24 -7.84
CA ARG A 107 -19.02 17.01 -9.14
C ARG A 107 -18.43 15.61 -9.31
N THR A 108 -18.23 14.87 -8.23
CA THR A 108 -17.64 13.53 -8.26
C THR A 108 -18.68 12.45 -8.07
N LEU A 109 -19.92 12.74 -7.68
CA LEU A 109 -20.94 11.72 -7.41
C LEU A 109 -21.36 10.96 -8.68
N VAL A 110 -21.75 9.68 -8.52
CA VAL A 110 -22.37 8.88 -9.59
C VAL A 110 -23.85 9.26 -9.78
N ASP A 111 -24.42 9.06 -10.98
CA ASP A 111 -25.79 9.54 -11.27
C ASP A 111 -26.90 8.68 -10.66
N GLU A 112 -26.78 7.34 -10.67
CA GLU A 112 -27.89 6.45 -10.30
C GLU A 112 -28.05 6.31 -8.77
N THR A 113 -26.94 6.10 -8.04
CA THR A 113 -26.94 5.89 -6.58
C THR A 113 -25.75 6.61 -5.91
N PRO A 114 -25.75 7.96 -5.91
CA PRO A 114 -24.62 8.76 -5.41
C PRO A 114 -24.30 8.50 -3.94
N ILE A 115 -25.33 8.32 -3.13
CA ILE A 115 -25.21 8.14 -1.69
C ILE A 115 -26.25 7.12 -1.25
N THR A 116 -25.82 6.11 -0.50
CA THR A 116 -26.68 5.11 0.12
C THR A 116 -26.49 5.16 1.63
N SER A 117 -27.57 5.34 2.38
CA SER A 117 -27.55 5.39 3.84
C SER A 117 -28.85 4.87 4.44
N VAL A 118 -28.78 4.40 5.69
CA VAL A 118 -29.96 4.00 6.47
C VAL A 118 -30.99 5.14 6.54
N ALA A 119 -30.53 6.38 6.71
CA ALA A 119 -31.43 7.54 6.81
C ALA A 119 -32.21 7.81 5.52
N SER A 120 -31.58 7.64 4.34
CA SER A 120 -32.31 7.77 3.08
C SER A 120 -33.29 6.62 2.87
N ILE A 121 -32.93 5.41 3.29
CA ILE A 121 -33.82 4.24 3.22
C ILE A 121 -35.08 4.45 4.06
N VAL A 122 -34.92 4.88 5.32
CA VAL A 122 -36.05 5.19 6.21
C VAL A 122 -36.87 6.36 5.68
N GLY A 123 -36.22 7.44 5.20
CA GLY A 123 -36.90 8.60 4.63
C GLY A 123 -37.70 8.27 3.37
N GLN A 124 -37.17 7.45 2.48
CA GLN A 124 -37.89 6.97 1.29
C GLN A 124 -39.09 6.11 1.68
N ALA A 125 -38.93 5.19 2.63
CA ALA A 125 -40.03 4.37 3.12
C ALA A 125 -41.14 5.22 3.77
N ALA A 126 -40.78 6.24 4.54
CA ALA A 126 -41.71 7.17 5.17
C ALA A 126 -42.56 7.93 4.15
N VAL A 127 -41.93 8.48 3.10
CA VAL A 127 -42.62 9.19 2.02
C VAL A 127 -43.54 8.24 1.25
N LEU A 128 -43.08 7.03 0.94
CA LEU A 128 -43.88 6.03 0.22
C LEU A 128 -45.10 5.57 1.05
N GLN A 129 -44.94 5.41 2.37
CA GLN A 129 -46.04 5.04 3.27
C GLN A 129 -47.10 6.14 3.35
N ASP A 130 -46.69 7.41 3.41
CA ASP A 130 -47.62 8.54 3.41
C ASP A 130 -48.39 8.65 2.10
N GLN A 131 -47.70 8.53 0.95
CA GLN A 131 -48.35 8.53 -0.36
C GLN A 131 -49.36 7.39 -0.52
N GLN A 132 -49.08 6.21 0.02
CA GLN A 132 -50.05 5.10 0.04
C GLN A 132 -51.26 5.41 0.91
N THR A 133 -51.05 6.03 2.07
CA THR A 133 -52.11 6.45 2.99
C THR A 133 -53.00 7.52 2.36
N ASP A 134 -52.42 8.48 1.64
CA ASP A 134 -53.15 9.53 0.95
C ASP A 134 -53.92 9.03 -0.29
N ARG A 135 -53.39 8.00 -0.98
CA ARG A 135 -54.13 7.26 -2.02
C ARG A 135 -55.33 6.51 -1.44
N GLN A 136 -55.20 5.94 -0.24
CA GLN A 136 -56.31 5.28 0.45
C GLN A 136 -57.34 6.28 1.00
N ARG A 137 -56.90 7.47 1.42
CA ARG A 137 -57.76 8.59 1.85
C ARG A 137 -58.38 9.40 0.71
N GLY A 138 -58.08 9.05 -0.55
CA GLY A 138 -58.70 9.66 -1.73
C GLY A 138 -58.20 11.07 -2.09
N LYS A 139 -57.06 11.50 -1.56
CA LYS A 139 -56.48 12.84 -1.85
C LYS A 139 -55.69 12.90 -3.16
N ILE A 140 -55.25 11.75 -3.68
CA ILE A 140 -54.58 11.63 -4.98
C ILE A 140 -55.60 11.09 -6.00
N PRO A 141 -55.89 11.77 -7.12
CA PRO A 141 -56.89 11.30 -8.09
C PRO A 141 -56.52 9.91 -8.61
N ARG A 142 -57.45 8.95 -8.49
CA ARG A 142 -57.35 7.72 -9.28
C ARG A 142 -57.42 8.13 -10.74
N GLY A 143 -56.33 7.95 -11.48
CA GLY A 143 -56.34 8.08 -12.93
C GLY A 143 -57.52 7.29 -13.49
N HIS A 144 -58.36 7.95 -14.28
CA HIS A 144 -59.57 7.38 -14.84
C HIS A 144 -59.25 6.11 -15.66
N THR A 145 -59.57 4.95 -15.12
CA THR A 145 -59.81 3.75 -15.93
C THR A 145 -61.18 3.94 -16.58
N GLN A 146 -61.16 4.38 -17.83
CA GLN A 146 -62.33 4.37 -18.70
C GLN A 146 -62.81 2.93 -18.90
N THR A 147 -64.12 2.78 -18.77
CA THR A 147 -64.91 1.57 -18.97
C THR A 147 -64.79 0.99 -20.37
N ALA A 148 -64.64 -0.34 -20.40
CA ALA A 148 -65.20 -1.29 -21.38
C ALA A 148 -65.05 -0.96 -22.88
N ASP A 149 -64.09 -1.62 -23.52
CA ASP A 149 -64.31 -2.17 -24.86
C ASP A 149 -63.59 -3.54 -24.95
N THR A 150 -64.39 -4.60 -24.95
CA THR A 150 -63.95 -5.98 -25.17
C THR A 150 -63.68 -6.18 -26.65
N ASP A 151 -62.39 -6.23 -27.04
CA ASP A 151 -61.83 -7.15 -28.04
C ASP A 151 -60.42 -6.69 -28.46
N ARG A 152 -59.39 -7.21 -27.78
CA ARG A 152 -58.04 -7.42 -28.35
C ARG A 152 -57.15 -8.19 -27.36
N PRO A 153 -56.37 -9.19 -27.83
CA PRO A 153 -55.54 -9.99 -26.94
C PRO A 153 -54.41 -9.13 -26.36
N GLU A 154 -54.28 -9.20 -25.04
CA GLU A 154 -53.35 -8.47 -24.18
C GLU A 154 -51.90 -8.63 -24.63
N SER A 155 -51.26 -7.52 -25.00
CA SER A 155 -49.81 -7.42 -24.97
C SER A 155 -49.36 -7.20 -23.53
N ALA A 156 -48.62 -8.17 -22.99
CA ALA A 156 -48.00 -8.19 -21.66
C ALA A 156 -46.88 -7.13 -21.43
N ASN A 157 -47.04 -5.92 -21.97
CA ASN A 157 -46.07 -4.83 -21.89
C ASN A 157 -46.57 -3.59 -21.15
N ALA A 158 -47.82 -3.56 -20.68
CA ALA A 158 -48.39 -2.41 -19.96
C ALA A 158 -48.11 -2.42 -18.44
N THR A 159 -47.49 -3.47 -17.89
CA THR A 159 -47.14 -3.56 -16.46
C THR A 159 -45.71 -3.14 -16.14
N ARG A 160 -44.92 -2.69 -17.14
CA ARG A 160 -43.52 -2.26 -16.94
C ARG A 160 -43.31 -0.75 -16.94
N SER A 161 -44.30 0.06 -17.34
CA SER A 161 -44.14 1.52 -17.47
C SER A 161 -44.59 2.34 -16.26
N SER A 162 -44.88 1.72 -15.11
CA SER A 162 -45.33 2.40 -13.89
C SER A 162 -44.35 2.31 -12.71
N GLN A 163 -43.09 1.92 -12.99
CA GLN A 163 -42.10 1.55 -11.97
C GLN A 163 -40.76 2.27 -12.16
N GLU A 164 -40.75 3.44 -12.79
CA GLU A 164 -39.74 4.46 -12.52
C GLU A 164 -40.24 5.32 -11.36
N ALA A 165 -40.20 4.76 -10.15
CA ALA A 165 -40.38 5.57 -8.95
C ALA A 165 -39.10 6.38 -8.76
N SER A 166 -39.09 7.62 -9.24
CA SER A 166 -38.03 8.58 -8.92
C SER A 166 -37.86 8.65 -7.41
N THR A 167 -36.64 8.40 -6.91
CA THR A 167 -36.32 8.52 -5.48
C THR A 167 -36.76 9.91 -4.98
N PRO A 168 -37.58 10.01 -3.92
CA PRO A 168 -38.06 11.30 -3.42
C PRO A 168 -36.87 12.20 -3.02
N PRO A 169 -36.93 13.52 -3.29
CA PRO A 169 -35.86 14.45 -2.94
C PRO A 169 -35.58 14.48 -1.44
N ILE A 170 -34.33 14.75 -1.05
CA ILE A 170 -33.89 14.73 0.36
C ILE A 170 -34.70 15.71 1.21
N ASP A 171 -35.04 16.90 0.69
CA ASP A 171 -35.88 17.87 1.39
C ASP A 171 -37.27 17.33 1.75
N GLU A 172 -37.85 16.49 0.88
CA GLU A 172 -39.14 15.84 1.13
C GLU A 172 -39.01 14.74 2.18
N GLN A 173 -37.92 13.96 2.13
CA GLN A 173 -37.60 12.96 3.16
C GLN A 173 -37.43 13.61 4.54
N ILE A 174 -36.69 14.73 4.63
CA ILE A 174 -36.49 15.47 5.88
C ILE A 174 -37.83 15.96 6.43
N LYS A 175 -38.63 16.66 5.60
CA LYS A 175 -39.95 17.16 6.01
C LYS A 175 -40.87 16.05 6.48
N GLN A 176 -40.84 14.89 5.82
CA GLN A 176 -41.66 13.76 6.20
C GLN A 176 -41.26 13.23 7.58
N LEU A 177 -39.96 12.99 7.82
CA LEU A 177 -39.48 12.54 9.13
C LEU A 177 -39.73 13.58 10.23
N GLU A 178 -39.63 14.88 9.92
CA GLU A 178 -39.99 15.96 10.84
C GLU A 178 -41.46 15.93 11.24
N SER A 179 -42.36 15.57 10.32
CA SER A 179 -43.80 15.49 10.56
C SER A 179 -44.24 14.28 11.41
N MET A 180 -43.48 13.18 11.36
CA MET A 180 -43.77 11.94 12.09
C MET A 180 -43.40 12.05 13.57
N ASN A 181 -44.14 11.38 14.45
CA ASN A 181 -43.74 11.24 15.85
C ASN A 181 -42.65 10.16 16.03
N ALA A 182 -41.97 10.13 17.19
CA ALA A 182 -40.90 9.17 17.44
C ALA A 182 -41.38 7.71 17.30
N THR A 183 -42.52 7.38 17.93
CA THR A 183 -43.10 6.03 17.89
C THR A 183 -43.50 5.56 16.49
N GLU A 184 -43.90 6.47 15.60
CA GLU A 184 -44.17 6.18 14.20
C GLU A 184 -42.89 5.82 13.44
N ILE A 185 -41.79 6.52 13.73
CA ILE A 185 -40.47 6.22 13.17
C ILE A 185 -39.95 4.89 13.72
N ASP A 186 -40.05 4.65 15.03
CA ASP A 186 -39.61 3.40 15.66
C ASP A 186 -40.32 2.20 15.02
N ARG A 187 -41.65 2.28 14.83
CA ARG A 187 -42.42 1.23 14.13
C ARG A 187 -42.02 1.07 12.67
N LEU A 188 -41.74 2.17 11.97
CA LEU A 188 -41.29 2.12 10.58
C LEU A 188 -39.93 1.41 10.48
N VAL A 189 -38.98 1.79 11.33
CA VAL A 189 -37.64 1.22 11.43
C VAL A 189 -37.70 -0.28 11.75
N THR A 190 -38.44 -0.67 12.81
CA THR A 190 -38.65 -2.07 13.20
C THR A 190 -39.22 -2.92 12.06
N ASN A 191 -40.21 -2.41 11.33
CA ASN A 191 -40.80 -3.15 10.22
C ASN A 191 -39.85 -3.25 9.03
N LEU A 192 -39.16 -2.15 8.71
CA LEU A 192 -38.28 -2.05 7.55
C LEU A 192 -37.04 -2.95 7.69
N PHE A 193 -36.48 -3.04 8.90
CA PHE A 193 -35.29 -3.81 9.23
C PHE A 193 -35.58 -5.08 10.04
N SER A 194 -36.77 -5.67 9.83
CA SER A 194 -37.12 -6.99 10.36
C SER A 194 -36.36 -8.12 9.65
N GLU A 195 -36.18 -9.26 10.32
CA GLU A 195 -35.49 -10.43 9.75
C GLU A 195 -36.18 -10.97 8.48
N ASP A 196 -37.51 -10.88 8.42
CA ASP A 196 -38.34 -11.32 7.30
C ASP A 196 -38.71 -10.18 6.32
N THR A 197 -37.94 -9.08 6.31
CA THR A 197 -38.24 -7.94 5.42
C THR A 197 -38.25 -8.38 3.96
N THR A 198 -39.33 -8.08 3.25
CA THR A 198 -39.48 -8.34 1.80
C THR A 198 -39.24 -7.08 0.96
N SER A 199 -38.90 -5.97 1.63
CA SER A 199 -38.60 -4.70 0.99
C SER A 199 -37.14 -4.70 0.50
N PRO A 200 -36.87 -4.47 -0.79
CA PRO A 200 -35.50 -4.32 -1.29
C PRO A 200 -34.71 -3.22 -0.57
N LEU A 201 -35.40 -2.17 -0.09
CA LEU A 201 -34.79 -1.10 0.71
C LEU A 201 -34.37 -1.59 2.11
N GLY A 202 -35.15 -2.50 2.70
CA GLY A 202 -34.86 -3.11 4.00
C GLY A 202 -33.61 -3.98 3.96
N GLU A 203 -33.47 -4.82 2.94
CA GLU A 203 -32.29 -5.67 2.72
C GLU A 203 -31.00 -4.85 2.61
N VAL A 204 -31.00 -3.78 1.79
CA VAL A 204 -29.86 -2.88 1.65
C VAL A 204 -29.57 -2.15 2.97
N GLY A 205 -30.60 -1.75 3.70
CA GLY A 205 -30.42 -1.04 4.98
C GLY A 205 -29.81 -1.91 6.06
N LEU A 206 -30.17 -3.20 6.12
CA LEU A 206 -29.56 -4.16 7.05
C LEU A 206 -28.05 -4.34 6.80
N GLN A 207 -27.58 -4.24 5.56
CA GLN A 207 -26.14 -4.29 5.23
C GLN A 207 -25.37 -3.05 5.71
N LEU A 208 -26.07 -1.93 5.90
CA LEU A 208 -25.51 -0.67 6.38
C LEU A 208 -25.57 -0.53 7.90
N LEU A 209 -26.11 -1.51 8.61
CA LEU A 209 -26.11 -1.58 10.07
C LEU A 209 -24.97 -2.49 10.57
N SER A 210 -24.56 -2.26 11.81
CA SER A 210 -23.56 -3.08 12.48
C SER A 210 -24.00 -4.56 12.53
N LYS A 211 -23.05 -5.50 12.49
CA LYS A 211 -23.27 -6.95 12.71
C LYS A 211 -23.92 -7.24 14.06
N HIS A 212 -23.78 -6.33 15.02
CA HIS A 212 -24.35 -6.43 16.36
C HIS A 212 -25.81 -5.95 16.43
N TYR A 213 -26.35 -5.36 15.36
CA TYR A 213 -27.75 -4.96 15.30
C TYR A 213 -28.67 -6.19 15.27
N GLU A 214 -29.68 -6.18 16.13
CA GLU A 214 -30.72 -7.21 16.19
C GLU A 214 -31.86 -6.83 15.25
N PRO A 215 -32.12 -7.59 14.16
CA PRO A 215 -33.19 -7.23 13.21
C PRO A 215 -34.55 -7.08 13.90
N GLY A 216 -35.24 -5.98 13.62
CA GLY A 216 -36.53 -5.65 14.22
C GLY A 216 -36.45 -4.77 15.46
N THR A 217 -35.26 -4.42 15.97
CA THR A 217 -35.14 -3.38 17.00
C THR A 217 -35.17 -1.98 16.40
N ASP A 218 -35.61 -1.00 17.18
CA ASP A 218 -35.62 0.42 16.82
C ASP A 218 -34.31 1.15 17.15
N THR A 219 -33.35 0.44 17.76
CA THR A 219 -32.08 1.00 18.23
C THR A 219 -30.87 0.33 17.59
N ALA A 220 -29.85 1.14 17.27
CA ALA A 220 -28.55 0.64 16.82
C ALA A 220 -27.38 1.47 17.35
N ASP A 221 -26.24 0.82 17.55
CA ASP A 221 -25.02 1.46 18.06
C ASP A 221 -24.25 2.23 16.97
N ALA A 222 -24.30 1.73 15.73
CA ALA A 222 -23.54 2.28 14.60
C ALA A 222 -24.22 1.98 13.26
N ARG A 223 -24.05 2.91 12.32
CA ARG A 223 -24.54 2.79 10.94
C ARG A 223 -23.52 3.32 9.94
N MET A 224 -23.56 2.77 8.74
CA MET A 224 -22.70 3.14 7.62
C MET A 224 -23.48 3.92 6.56
N MET A 225 -22.80 4.90 5.98
CA MET A 225 -23.21 5.61 4.78
C MET A 225 -22.12 5.39 3.72
N VAL A 226 -22.55 4.97 2.53
CA VAL A 226 -21.69 4.72 1.38
C VAL A 226 -21.89 5.85 0.37
N ILE A 227 -20.80 6.52 0.01
CA ILE A 227 -20.79 7.58 -0.99
C ILE A 227 -20.04 7.06 -2.22
N ASN A 228 -20.73 6.95 -3.34
CA ASN A 228 -20.18 6.46 -4.59
C ASN A 228 -19.73 7.64 -5.46
N GLN A 229 -18.44 7.67 -5.79
CA GLN A 229 -17.84 8.72 -6.60
C GLN A 229 -17.28 8.14 -7.89
N ARG A 230 -17.43 8.87 -9.00
CA ARG A 230 -16.75 8.63 -10.26
C ARG A 230 -15.29 9.03 -10.18
N THR A 231 -14.47 8.24 -10.85
CA THR A 231 -13.04 8.48 -10.98
C THR A 231 -12.68 8.60 -12.45
N ALA A 232 -11.68 9.44 -12.74
CA ALA A 232 -11.16 9.56 -14.10
C ALA A 232 -10.31 8.34 -14.49
N VAL A 233 -9.83 7.58 -13.51
CA VAL A 233 -8.95 6.41 -13.68
C VAL A 233 -9.61 5.19 -13.04
N ASP A 234 -9.31 3.99 -13.54
CA ASP A 234 -9.82 2.76 -12.93
C ASP A 234 -9.25 2.59 -11.51
N THR A 235 -10.14 2.47 -10.52
CA THR A 235 -9.81 2.44 -9.08
C THR A 235 -9.31 1.07 -8.62
N THR A 236 -9.57 0.04 -9.41
CA THR A 236 -9.12 -1.34 -9.17
C THR A 236 -7.67 -1.58 -9.55
N SER A 237 -7.02 -0.61 -10.21
CA SER A 237 -5.61 -0.69 -10.64
C SER A 237 -4.66 0.04 -9.70
N GLY A 238 -5.05 0.26 -8.43
CA GLY A 238 -4.22 0.96 -7.45
C GLY A 238 -3.77 2.37 -7.87
N ALA A 239 -4.33 2.93 -8.96
CA ALA A 239 -3.88 4.18 -9.52
C ALA A 239 -4.20 5.31 -8.57
N THR A 240 -3.24 6.21 -8.38
CA THR A 240 -3.42 7.44 -7.60
C THR A 240 -4.69 8.13 -8.07
N LEU A 241 -5.65 8.31 -7.16
CA LEU A 241 -6.87 9.02 -7.48
C LEU A 241 -6.50 10.43 -7.96
N THR A 242 -7.24 10.93 -8.96
CA THR A 242 -7.06 12.32 -9.39
C THR A 242 -7.29 13.26 -8.22
N ASP A 243 -6.53 14.35 -8.16
CA ASP A 243 -6.66 15.40 -7.14
C ASP A 243 -8.12 15.77 -6.89
N ARG A 244 -8.94 15.90 -7.95
CA ARG A 244 -10.37 16.18 -7.84
C ARG A 244 -11.16 15.18 -6.98
N THR A 245 -10.91 13.88 -7.13
CA THR A 245 -11.60 12.85 -6.35
C THR A 245 -11.05 12.85 -4.93
N THR A 246 -9.73 12.95 -4.78
CA THR A 246 -9.06 13.04 -3.48
C THR A 246 -9.59 14.23 -2.65
N ASP A 247 -9.64 15.42 -3.25
CA ASP A 247 -10.19 16.65 -2.65
C ASP A 247 -11.67 16.48 -2.25
N ALA A 248 -12.45 15.76 -3.06
CA ALA A 248 -13.84 15.46 -2.73
C ALA A 248 -13.96 14.54 -1.51
N GLN A 249 -13.06 13.56 -1.35
CA GLN A 249 -13.04 12.69 -0.17
C GLN A 249 -12.61 13.44 1.09
N VAL A 250 -11.64 14.35 0.97
CA VAL A 250 -11.26 15.26 2.06
C VAL A 250 -12.44 16.16 2.45
N ALA A 251 -13.14 16.73 1.47
CA ALA A 251 -14.32 17.55 1.74
C ALA A 251 -15.46 16.76 2.41
N VAL A 252 -15.62 15.47 2.10
CA VAL A 252 -16.56 14.57 2.81
C VAL A 252 -16.17 14.47 4.29
N ARG A 253 -14.88 14.20 4.58
CA ARG A 253 -14.37 14.14 5.95
C ARG A 253 -14.58 15.45 6.70
N ASP A 254 -14.13 16.57 6.12
CA ASP A 254 -14.21 17.89 6.77
C ASP A 254 -15.67 18.28 7.08
N LEU A 255 -16.60 17.94 6.19
CA LEU A 255 -18.04 18.17 6.41
C LEU A 255 -18.62 17.28 7.51
N ALA A 256 -18.14 16.05 7.67
CA ALA A 256 -18.54 15.17 8.78
C ALA A 256 -18.01 15.69 10.13
N GLU A 257 -16.72 16.02 10.19
CA GLU A 257 -16.04 16.52 11.40
C GLU A 257 -16.51 17.92 11.83
N SER A 258 -16.97 18.75 10.89
CA SER A 258 -17.50 20.09 11.23
C SER A 258 -18.85 20.06 11.96
N ARG A 259 -19.58 18.93 11.88
CA ARG A 259 -20.95 18.81 12.38
C ARG A 259 -21.04 18.17 13.76
N ASP A 260 -20.17 17.19 14.03
CA ASP A 260 -20.12 16.46 15.29
C ASP A 260 -18.66 16.32 15.75
N SER A 261 -18.43 15.71 16.92
CA SER A 261 -17.06 15.47 17.39
C SER A 261 -16.34 14.52 16.42
N ALA A 262 -15.06 14.77 16.13
CA ALA A 262 -14.25 13.87 15.28
C ALA A 262 -14.24 12.40 15.76
N HIS A 263 -14.54 12.16 17.03
CA HIS A 263 -14.62 10.82 17.62
C HIS A 263 -15.90 10.06 17.29
N ASP A 264 -16.93 10.71 16.74
CA ASP A 264 -18.25 10.10 16.47
C ASP A 264 -18.36 9.55 15.04
N HIS A 265 -17.34 9.77 14.21
CA HIS A 265 -17.30 9.31 12.82
C HIS A 265 -16.03 8.50 12.53
N ALA A 266 -16.19 7.34 11.91
CA ALA A 266 -15.09 6.57 11.32
C ALA A 266 -15.20 6.67 9.79
N ILE A 267 -14.20 7.27 9.16
CA ILE A 267 -14.23 7.61 7.73
C ILE A 267 -13.13 6.84 7.01
N PHE A 268 -13.50 6.23 5.89
CA PHE A 268 -12.59 5.48 5.03
C PHE A 268 -12.79 5.86 3.57
N GLY A 269 -11.71 6.18 2.88
CA GLY A 269 -11.70 6.43 1.43
C GLY A 269 -10.27 6.33 0.90
N HIS A 270 -10.11 5.81 -0.32
CA HIS A 270 -8.77 5.59 -0.91
C HIS A 270 -7.96 6.88 -1.10
N GLY A 271 -8.62 7.99 -1.41
CA GLY A 271 -7.96 9.29 -1.56
C GLY A 271 -7.51 9.83 -0.22
N TYR A 272 -8.33 9.61 0.82
CA TYR A 272 -7.96 9.96 2.19
C TYR A 272 -6.76 9.15 2.69
N MET A 273 -6.76 7.84 2.46
CA MET A 273 -5.64 6.93 2.73
C MET A 273 -4.35 7.38 2.03
N THR A 274 -4.43 7.74 0.74
CA THR A 274 -3.27 8.25 -0.03
C THR A 274 -2.68 9.52 0.60
N ILE A 275 -3.52 10.43 1.10
CA ILE A 275 -3.05 11.65 1.78
C ILE A 275 -2.37 11.29 3.11
N GLU A 276 -3.01 10.46 3.95
CA GLU A 276 -2.42 10.02 5.22
C GLU A 276 -1.07 9.32 5.00
N GLU A 277 -0.95 8.48 3.98
CA GLU A 277 0.31 7.83 3.60
C GLU A 277 1.35 8.86 3.15
N THR A 278 0.99 9.80 2.27
CA THR A 278 1.90 10.86 1.80
C THR A 278 2.42 11.71 2.97
N ASN A 279 1.52 12.10 3.88
CA ASN A 279 1.88 12.83 5.09
C ASN A 279 2.77 11.98 6.01
N SER A 280 2.47 10.68 6.18
CA SER A 280 3.29 9.75 6.96
C SER A 280 4.71 9.64 6.41
N MET A 281 4.85 9.59 5.08
CA MET A 281 6.16 9.59 4.43
C MET A 281 6.92 10.91 4.69
N ALA A 282 6.24 12.05 4.54
CA ALA A 282 6.83 13.37 4.76
C ALA A 282 7.25 13.58 6.24
N ASP A 283 6.37 13.26 7.19
CA ASP A 283 6.62 13.37 8.62
C ASP A 283 7.76 12.45 9.06
N SER A 284 7.79 11.21 8.55
CA SER A 284 8.90 10.28 8.78
C SER A 284 10.24 10.88 8.33
N PHE A 285 10.28 11.52 7.17
CA PHE A 285 11.49 12.20 6.69
C PHE A 285 11.85 13.43 7.52
N ALA A 286 10.86 14.21 7.94
CA ALA A 286 11.05 15.39 8.79
C ALA A 286 11.66 15.03 10.15
N ILE A 287 11.39 13.83 10.68
CA ILE A 287 11.96 13.33 11.93
C ILE A 287 13.31 12.62 11.69
N ILE A 288 13.35 11.62 10.80
CA ILE A 288 14.52 10.74 10.61
C ILE A 288 15.66 11.47 9.89
N GLY A 289 15.34 12.35 8.94
CA GLY A 289 16.32 13.09 8.14
C GLY A 289 17.27 13.93 9.00
N PRO A 290 16.76 14.89 9.80
CA PRO A 290 17.59 15.71 10.70
C PRO A 290 18.36 14.88 11.72
N LEU A 291 17.74 13.84 12.30
CA LEU A 291 18.42 12.97 13.27
C LEU A 291 19.61 12.23 12.64
N THR A 292 19.41 11.71 11.42
CA THR A 292 20.48 11.07 10.65
C THR A 292 21.58 12.07 10.33
N LEU A 293 21.24 13.25 9.80
CA LEU A 293 22.22 14.30 9.49
C LEU A 293 22.98 14.77 10.73
N LEU A 294 22.33 14.87 11.89
CA LEU A 294 22.97 15.23 13.16
C LEU A 294 23.94 14.14 13.62
N PHE A 295 23.56 12.88 13.53
CA PHE A 295 24.43 11.75 13.87
C PHE A 295 25.67 11.70 12.96
N VAL A 296 25.46 11.92 11.66
CA VAL A 296 26.54 12.05 10.68
C VAL A 296 27.44 13.24 10.99
N LEU A 297 26.85 14.41 11.24
CA LEU A 297 27.59 15.62 11.59
C LEU A 297 28.46 15.38 12.82
N GLY A 298 27.90 14.78 13.87
CA GLY A 298 28.64 14.41 15.07
C GLY A 298 29.79 13.44 14.78
N THR A 299 29.54 12.42 13.95
CA THR A 299 30.56 11.45 13.52
C THR A 299 31.68 12.12 12.74
N LEU A 300 31.36 12.99 11.77
CA LEU A 300 32.34 13.70 10.97
C LEU A 300 33.07 14.79 11.75
N LEU A 301 32.42 15.50 12.67
CA LEU A 301 33.07 16.43 13.59
C LEU A 301 34.11 15.72 14.45
N PHE A 302 33.74 14.55 14.98
CA PHE A 302 34.63 13.72 15.79
C PHE A 302 35.78 13.14 14.97
N ALA A 303 35.48 12.62 13.77
CA ALA A 303 36.43 11.98 12.87
C ALA A 303 37.37 12.99 12.20
N TYR A 304 36.82 13.95 11.47
CA TYR A 304 37.61 14.86 10.63
C TYR A 304 38.18 16.04 11.41
N ARG A 305 37.45 16.61 12.38
CA ARG A 305 37.90 17.81 13.12
C ARG A 305 38.32 18.96 12.21
N ASP A 306 37.70 19.04 11.04
CA ASP A 306 38.01 19.99 10.00
C ASP A 306 36.74 20.25 9.17
N LEU A 307 36.31 21.52 9.12
CA LEU A 307 35.04 21.91 8.53
C LEU A 307 34.99 21.66 7.01
N LEU A 308 36.09 21.82 6.31
CA LEU A 308 36.13 21.61 4.85
C LEU A 308 36.01 20.13 4.49
N ASP A 309 36.68 19.25 5.24
CA ASP A 309 36.53 17.81 5.05
C ASP A 309 35.10 17.34 5.40
N ILE A 310 34.47 17.96 6.41
CA ILE A 310 33.06 17.70 6.76
C ILE A 310 32.13 18.14 5.62
N THR A 311 32.31 19.36 5.10
CA THR A 311 31.51 19.88 3.97
C THR A 311 31.70 19.02 2.73
N LEU A 312 32.91 18.56 2.43
CA LEU A 312 33.16 17.61 1.34
C LEU A 312 32.41 16.29 1.54
N GLY A 313 32.37 15.78 2.78
CA GLY A 313 31.60 14.60 3.14
C GLY A 313 30.10 14.76 2.83
N PHE A 314 29.49 15.83 3.33
CA PHE A 314 28.07 16.13 3.05
C PHE A 314 27.79 16.39 1.58
N PHE A 315 28.70 17.07 0.88
CA PHE A 315 28.57 17.28 -0.56
C PHE A 315 28.59 15.94 -1.31
N GLY A 316 29.48 15.02 -0.94
CA GLY A 316 29.49 13.67 -1.51
C GLY A 316 28.20 12.91 -1.26
N ILE A 317 27.63 12.98 -0.05
CA ILE A 317 26.35 12.34 0.28
C ILE A 317 25.24 12.91 -0.61
N PHE A 318 25.17 14.24 -0.74
CA PHE A 318 24.20 14.89 -1.61
C PHE A 318 24.31 14.39 -3.05
N LEU A 319 25.52 14.27 -3.59
CA LEU A 319 25.73 13.73 -4.95
C LEU A 319 25.31 12.27 -5.08
N VAL A 320 25.55 11.42 -4.08
CA VAL A 320 25.10 10.02 -4.10
C VAL A 320 23.58 9.94 -4.12
N LEU A 321 22.89 10.73 -3.29
CA LEU A 321 21.42 10.77 -3.30
C LEU A 321 20.91 11.31 -4.63
N LEU A 322 21.50 12.37 -5.17
CA LEU A 322 21.15 12.93 -6.46
C LEU A 322 21.31 11.90 -7.61
N TRP A 323 22.36 11.09 -7.59
CA TRP A 323 22.53 10.00 -8.57
C TRP A 323 21.49 8.90 -8.40
N THR A 324 21.15 8.57 -7.14
CA THR A 324 20.17 7.53 -6.82
C THR A 324 18.77 7.92 -7.28
N PHE A 325 18.30 9.12 -6.91
CA PHE A 325 17.02 9.67 -7.36
C PHE A 325 17.04 9.99 -8.87
N GLY A 326 18.17 10.45 -9.38
CA GLY A 326 18.39 10.67 -10.81
C GLY A 326 18.16 9.40 -11.63
N PHE A 327 18.80 8.29 -11.23
CA PHE A 327 18.57 6.99 -11.83
C PHE A 327 17.11 6.53 -11.70
N MET A 328 16.51 6.69 -10.52
CA MET A 328 15.12 6.29 -10.25
C MET A 328 14.16 6.95 -11.25
N GLY A 329 14.25 8.26 -11.45
CA GLY A 329 13.40 8.96 -12.41
C GLY A 329 13.68 8.58 -13.86
N TRP A 330 14.95 8.36 -14.25
CA TRP A 330 15.27 7.85 -15.60
C TRP A 330 14.76 6.42 -15.84
N ALA A 331 14.71 5.60 -14.80
CA ALA A 331 14.21 4.23 -14.86
C ALA A 331 12.67 4.16 -14.81
N GLY A 332 11.97 5.28 -14.61
CA GLY A 332 10.52 5.32 -14.42
C GLY A 332 10.08 4.55 -13.17
N MET A 333 10.94 4.51 -12.14
CA MET A 333 10.65 3.83 -10.88
C MET A 333 9.99 4.83 -9.92
N THR A 334 8.93 4.40 -9.24
CA THR A 334 8.23 5.23 -8.27
C THR A 334 8.88 5.20 -6.89
N PHE A 335 8.77 6.30 -6.17
CA PHE A 335 9.17 6.41 -4.77
C PHE A 335 7.99 6.04 -3.87
N ASN A 336 8.12 4.95 -3.11
CA ASN A 336 7.11 4.46 -2.18
C ASN A 336 7.62 4.46 -0.74
N GLN A 337 6.76 4.11 0.22
CA GLN A 337 7.11 4.10 1.65
C GLN A 337 8.33 3.21 1.98
N MET A 338 8.50 2.07 1.28
CA MET A 338 9.67 1.20 1.46
C MET A 338 10.99 1.90 1.07
N MET A 339 10.94 2.82 0.10
CA MET A 339 12.12 3.57 -0.37
C MET A 339 12.63 4.60 0.64
N ILE A 340 11.88 4.92 1.70
CA ILE A 340 12.34 5.84 2.79
C ILE A 340 13.63 5.32 3.44
N ALA A 341 13.81 4.00 3.51
CA ALA A 341 15.01 3.41 4.08
C ALA A 341 16.27 3.64 3.21
N VAL A 342 16.13 3.86 1.90
CA VAL A 342 17.26 3.95 0.96
C VAL A 342 18.15 5.17 1.24
N PRO A 343 17.64 6.41 1.33
CA PRO A 343 18.48 7.55 1.66
C PRO A 343 19.23 7.40 2.99
N VAL A 344 18.56 6.92 4.04
CA VAL A 344 19.16 6.72 5.37
C VAL A 344 20.32 5.71 5.30
N LEU A 345 20.10 4.60 4.60
CA LEU A 345 21.12 3.59 4.35
C LEU A 345 22.32 4.14 3.59
N LEU A 346 22.06 4.87 2.50
CA LEU A 346 23.11 5.43 1.65
C LEU A 346 23.91 6.51 2.35
N ILE A 347 23.29 7.33 3.19
CA ILE A 347 23.97 8.31 4.03
C ILE A 347 25.03 7.61 4.89
N GLY A 348 24.63 6.58 5.66
CA GLY A 348 25.55 5.83 6.51
C GLY A 348 26.68 5.16 5.74
N LEU A 349 26.34 4.40 4.70
CA LEU A 349 27.31 3.64 3.90
C LEU A 349 28.31 4.54 3.16
N SER A 350 27.85 5.70 2.66
CA SER A 350 28.69 6.66 1.94
C SER A 350 29.79 7.26 2.82
N ILE A 351 29.45 7.57 4.07
CA ILE A 351 30.39 8.18 5.03
C ILE A 351 31.53 7.24 5.36
N ASP A 352 31.27 5.94 5.46
CA ASP A 352 32.31 4.95 5.73
C ASP A 352 33.41 5.01 4.66
N TYR A 353 33.03 5.15 3.38
CA TYR A 353 33.99 5.24 2.27
C TYR A 353 34.83 6.52 2.38
N SER A 354 34.18 7.63 2.70
CA SER A 354 34.84 8.91 2.95
C SER A 354 35.84 8.82 4.10
N ILE A 355 35.42 8.25 5.25
CA ILE A 355 36.27 8.10 6.44
C ILE A 355 37.48 7.24 6.12
N HIS A 356 37.32 6.09 5.46
CA HIS A 356 38.44 5.22 5.13
C HIS A 356 39.47 5.90 4.23
N ILE A 357 39.04 6.64 3.22
CA ILE A 357 39.97 7.34 2.31
C ILE A 357 40.62 8.54 3.01
N VAL A 358 39.85 9.40 3.69
CA VAL A 358 40.38 10.61 4.34
C VAL A 358 41.32 10.25 5.49
N MET A 359 40.99 9.23 6.30
CA MET A 359 41.89 8.78 7.36
C MET A 359 43.17 8.20 6.79
N ARG A 360 43.08 7.36 5.74
CA ARG A 360 44.29 6.84 5.11
C ARG A 360 45.14 7.94 4.47
N TYR A 361 44.51 8.96 3.91
CA TYR A 361 45.21 10.15 3.39
C TYR A 361 46.01 10.85 4.48
N ARG A 362 45.40 11.07 5.64
CA ARG A 362 46.06 11.69 6.80
C ARG A 362 47.19 10.83 7.38
N GLU A 363 47.04 9.51 7.38
CA GLU A 363 48.12 8.58 7.77
C GLU A 363 49.32 8.70 6.82
N GLU A 364 49.10 8.64 5.51
CA GLU A 364 50.17 8.71 4.50
C GLU A 364 50.86 10.09 4.48
N GLN A 365 50.13 11.16 4.79
CA GLN A 365 50.69 12.50 4.91
C GLN A 365 51.58 12.61 6.16
N ALA A 366 51.10 12.12 7.31
CA ALA A 366 51.80 12.26 8.59
C ALA A 366 52.99 11.31 8.79
N GLU A 367 52.94 10.08 8.25
CA GLU A 367 54.00 9.08 8.46
C GLU A 367 55.17 9.24 7.47
N ASP A 368 54.88 9.62 6.22
CA ASP A 368 55.86 9.59 5.12
C ASP A 368 56.17 10.99 4.54
N ASN A 369 55.63 12.08 5.12
CA ASN A 369 55.80 13.46 4.64
C ASN A 369 55.53 13.61 3.14
N ARG A 370 54.54 12.86 2.63
CA ARG A 370 54.21 12.79 1.20
C ARG A 370 53.51 14.06 0.74
N SER A 371 53.72 14.44 -0.51
CA SER A 371 52.92 15.48 -1.17
C SER A 371 51.44 15.11 -1.16
N ILE A 372 50.54 16.10 -1.22
CA ILE A 372 49.07 15.92 -1.24
C ILE A 372 48.66 14.86 -2.28
N ARG A 373 49.20 14.95 -3.51
CA ARG A 373 48.88 14.00 -4.59
C ARG A 373 49.42 12.62 -4.31
N ASP A 374 50.64 12.51 -3.81
CA ASP A 374 51.25 11.21 -3.52
C ASP A 374 50.56 10.51 -2.35
N ALA A 375 50.24 11.23 -1.28
CA ALA A 375 49.48 10.71 -0.15
C ALA A 375 48.13 10.16 -0.64
N MET A 376 47.34 10.96 -1.36
CA MET A 376 46.02 10.53 -1.86
C MET A 376 46.11 9.34 -2.81
N ARG A 377 47.13 9.30 -3.67
CA ARG A 377 47.37 8.18 -4.60
C ARG A 377 47.64 6.87 -3.86
N HIS A 378 48.41 6.92 -2.77
CA HIS A 378 48.65 5.75 -1.94
C HIS A 378 47.37 5.34 -1.20
N SER A 379 46.59 6.30 -0.68
CA SER A 379 45.33 6.04 0.00
C SER A 379 44.32 5.35 -0.90
N VAL A 380 44.03 5.91 -2.07
CA VAL A 380 43.10 5.33 -3.05
C VAL A 380 43.59 3.98 -3.54
N SER A 381 44.90 3.80 -3.77
CA SER A 381 45.44 2.51 -4.20
C SER A 381 45.35 1.41 -3.14
N LYS A 382 45.53 1.75 -1.85
CA LYS A 382 45.51 0.78 -0.74
C LYS A 382 44.08 0.43 -0.33
N VAL A 383 43.22 1.44 -0.19
CA VAL A 383 41.86 1.30 0.31
C VAL A 383 40.85 0.98 -0.80
N GLY A 384 41.08 1.46 -2.02
CA GLY A 384 40.11 1.34 -3.12
C GLY A 384 39.78 -0.10 -3.53
N VAL A 385 40.70 -1.07 -3.36
CA VAL A 385 40.39 -2.49 -3.62
C VAL A 385 39.42 -3.04 -2.58
N ALA A 386 39.63 -2.70 -1.30
CA ALA A 386 38.74 -3.12 -0.22
C ALA A 386 37.35 -2.49 -0.39
N LEU A 387 37.30 -1.19 -0.73
CA LEU A 387 36.04 -0.50 -1.00
C LEU A 387 35.31 -1.12 -2.19
N ALA A 388 35.98 -1.36 -3.32
CA ALA A 388 35.35 -1.99 -4.48
C ALA A 388 34.79 -3.38 -4.18
N LEU A 389 35.50 -4.16 -3.35
CA LEU A 389 35.03 -5.49 -2.94
C LEU A 389 33.79 -5.39 -2.04
N VAL A 390 33.81 -4.50 -1.03
CA VAL A 390 32.66 -4.26 -0.15
C VAL A 390 31.46 -3.77 -0.95
N THR A 391 31.65 -2.78 -1.83
CA THR A 391 30.61 -2.29 -2.74
C THR A 391 30.01 -3.41 -3.57
N ALA A 392 30.86 -4.25 -4.20
CA ALA A 392 30.39 -5.36 -5.02
C ALA A 392 29.58 -6.37 -4.21
N THR A 393 30.07 -6.79 -3.03
CA THR A 393 29.35 -7.75 -2.19
C THR A 393 28.01 -7.19 -1.69
N THR A 394 27.98 -5.91 -1.30
CA THR A 394 26.74 -5.28 -0.81
C THR A 394 25.75 -5.08 -1.94
N ALA A 395 26.21 -4.58 -3.10
CA ALA A 395 25.36 -4.42 -4.28
C ALA A 395 24.78 -5.76 -4.77
N ILE A 396 25.58 -6.83 -4.80
CA ILE A 396 25.08 -8.18 -5.11
C ILE A 396 24.02 -8.62 -4.10
N GLY A 397 24.23 -8.36 -2.80
CA GLY A 397 23.27 -8.63 -1.75
C GLY A 397 21.92 -7.96 -2.00
N PHE A 398 21.90 -6.65 -2.30
CA PHE A 398 20.67 -5.93 -2.65
C PHE A 398 20.05 -6.39 -3.96
N LEU A 399 20.85 -6.71 -4.98
CA LEU A 399 20.37 -7.22 -6.26
C LEU A 399 19.71 -8.60 -6.15
N THR A 400 19.93 -9.36 -5.09
CA THR A 400 19.18 -10.60 -4.87
C THR A 400 17.67 -10.35 -4.75
N ASN A 401 17.25 -9.16 -4.29
CA ASN A 401 15.84 -8.76 -4.22
C ASN A 401 15.14 -8.69 -5.58
N VAL A 402 15.89 -8.61 -6.69
CA VAL A 402 15.32 -8.70 -8.05
C VAL A 402 14.64 -10.05 -8.30
N THR A 403 14.99 -11.09 -7.53
CA THR A 403 14.33 -12.40 -7.62
C THR A 403 12.96 -12.46 -6.92
N SER A 404 12.57 -11.40 -6.20
CA SER A 404 11.26 -11.31 -5.56
C SER A 404 10.14 -11.24 -6.59
N SER A 405 8.97 -11.78 -6.28
CA SER A 405 7.77 -11.59 -7.11
C SER A 405 7.15 -10.19 -6.95
N LEU A 406 7.56 -9.43 -5.93
CA LEU A 406 7.01 -8.12 -5.57
C LEU A 406 7.80 -6.99 -6.24
N PRO A 407 7.19 -6.20 -7.14
CA PRO A 407 7.88 -5.10 -7.83
C PRO A 407 8.52 -4.08 -6.88
N ALA A 408 7.86 -3.71 -5.77
CA ALA A 408 8.43 -2.80 -4.77
C ALA A 408 9.77 -3.31 -4.22
N VAL A 409 9.86 -4.61 -3.94
CA VAL A 409 11.10 -5.24 -3.41
C VAL A 409 12.18 -5.32 -4.49
N GLN A 410 11.81 -5.60 -5.74
CA GLN A 410 12.75 -5.58 -6.87
C GLN A 410 13.35 -4.18 -7.05
N ASN A 411 12.50 -3.15 -7.13
CA ASN A 411 12.92 -1.75 -7.28
C ASN A 411 13.80 -1.32 -6.10
N PHE A 412 13.41 -1.64 -4.87
CA PHE A 412 14.21 -1.36 -3.67
C PHE A 412 15.63 -1.93 -3.79
N GLY A 413 15.77 -3.18 -4.26
CA GLY A 413 17.06 -3.81 -4.51
C GLY A 413 17.89 -3.10 -5.58
N ILE A 414 17.30 -2.76 -6.72
CA ILE A 414 17.99 -2.11 -7.84
C ILE A 414 18.44 -0.71 -7.45
N VAL A 415 17.54 0.11 -6.90
CA VAL A 415 17.83 1.49 -6.49
C VAL A 415 18.92 1.52 -5.42
N SER A 416 18.84 0.65 -4.41
CA SER A 416 19.87 0.54 -3.37
C SER A 416 21.23 0.16 -3.96
N ALA A 417 21.28 -0.82 -4.87
CA ALA A 417 22.51 -1.23 -5.53
C ALA A 417 23.13 -0.11 -6.36
N VAL A 418 22.32 0.66 -7.10
CA VAL A 418 22.78 1.84 -7.85
C VAL A 418 23.33 2.90 -6.91
N GLY A 419 22.64 3.19 -5.80
CA GLY A 419 23.13 4.13 -4.80
C GLY A 419 24.47 3.70 -4.17
N ILE A 420 24.63 2.41 -3.86
CA ILE A 420 25.87 1.84 -3.33
C ILE A 420 27.03 1.97 -4.33
N VAL A 421 26.78 1.65 -5.61
CA VAL A 421 27.78 1.82 -6.67
C VAL A 421 28.10 3.31 -6.89
N SER A 422 27.09 4.18 -6.82
CA SER A 422 27.27 5.63 -6.89
C SER A 422 28.14 6.14 -5.74
N ALA A 423 27.95 5.63 -4.52
CA ALA A 423 28.80 5.95 -3.37
C ALA A 423 30.28 5.61 -3.63
N LEU A 424 30.58 4.46 -4.24
CA LEU A 424 31.95 4.12 -4.62
C LEU A 424 32.53 5.08 -5.64
N VAL A 425 31.75 5.50 -6.65
CA VAL A 425 32.23 6.44 -7.68
C VAL A 425 32.47 7.82 -7.08
N ILE A 426 31.51 8.34 -6.30
CA ILE A 426 31.61 9.66 -5.69
C ILE A 426 32.72 9.70 -4.64
N PHE A 427 32.72 8.79 -3.67
CA PHE A 427 33.72 8.83 -2.59
C PHE A 427 35.06 8.19 -2.95
N GLY A 428 35.09 7.28 -3.92
CA GLY A 428 36.33 6.65 -4.40
C GLY A 428 37.07 7.42 -5.47
N ALA A 429 36.40 8.30 -6.23
CA ALA A 429 37.02 9.07 -7.32
C ALA A 429 36.75 10.58 -7.24
N PHE A 430 35.49 11.01 -7.12
CA PHE A 430 35.15 12.44 -7.17
C PHE A 430 35.67 13.23 -5.96
N ILE A 431 35.32 12.79 -4.74
CA ILE A 431 35.72 13.46 -3.50
C ILE A 431 37.25 13.48 -3.31
N PRO A 432 38.00 12.39 -3.58
CA PRO A 432 39.46 12.41 -3.54
C PRO A 432 40.07 13.43 -4.51
N ALA A 433 39.57 13.51 -5.75
CA ALA A 433 40.03 14.49 -6.73
C ALA A 433 39.74 15.92 -6.29
N LEU A 434 38.53 16.16 -5.75
CA LEU A 434 38.13 17.48 -5.25
C LEU A 434 38.97 17.89 -4.04
N LYS A 435 39.24 16.97 -3.12
CA LYS A 435 40.12 17.21 -1.96
C LYS A 435 41.54 17.56 -2.38
N ILE A 436 42.12 16.87 -3.37
CA ILE A 436 43.46 17.22 -3.90
C ILE A 436 43.50 18.68 -4.36
N GLU A 437 42.52 19.09 -5.17
CA GLU A 437 42.50 20.47 -5.70
C GLU A 437 42.23 21.50 -4.59
N LEU A 438 41.35 21.18 -3.63
CA LEU A 438 41.08 22.05 -2.49
C LEU A 438 42.30 22.24 -1.60
N ASP A 439 42.96 21.15 -1.19
CA ASP A 439 44.13 21.21 -0.32
C ASP A 439 45.31 21.87 -1.06
N SER A 440 45.50 21.58 -2.36
CA SER A 440 46.53 22.25 -3.18
C SER A 440 46.28 23.74 -3.36
N LEU A 441 45.01 24.17 -3.43
CA LEU A 441 44.63 25.58 -3.52
C LEU A 441 44.94 26.29 -2.21
N LEU A 442 44.59 25.69 -1.08
CA LEU A 442 44.82 26.26 0.26
C LEU A 442 46.31 26.37 0.59
N GLU A 443 47.11 25.36 0.22
CA GLU A 443 48.56 25.39 0.37
C GLU A 443 49.20 26.56 -0.42
N ARG A 444 48.69 26.86 -1.64
CA ARG A 444 49.12 28.03 -2.42
C ARG A 444 48.82 29.37 -1.73
N PHE A 445 47.79 29.42 -0.89
CA PHE A 445 47.45 30.58 -0.08
C PHE A 445 48.10 30.57 1.30
N GLY A 446 49.00 29.62 1.58
CA GLY A 446 49.75 29.53 2.84
C GLY A 446 48.98 28.87 3.99
N PHE A 447 47.86 28.19 3.71
CA PHE A 447 47.10 27.44 4.71
C PHE A 447 47.45 25.96 4.66
N GLU A 448 48.32 25.51 5.57
CA GLU A 448 48.64 24.08 5.75
C GLU A 448 47.57 23.39 6.61
N ARG A 449 46.94 22.34 6.08
CA ARG A 449 45.87 21.57 6.74
C ARG A 449 46.33 20.15 7.08
N GLU A 450 47.31 20.04 7.97
CA GLU A 450 47.74 18.74 8.48
C GLU A 450 46.95 18.38 9.74
N LYS A 451 46.03 17.43 9.59
CA LYS A 451 45.29 16.82 10.71
C LYS A 451 45.67 15.37 10.82
N ARG A 452 45.93 14.90 12.05
CA ARG A 452 46.19 13.47 12.31
C ARG A 452 44.95 12.63 12.08
N ALA A 453 45.16 11.38 11.67
CA ALA A 453 44.10 10.38 11.60
C ALA A 453 43.58 10.05 13.00
N VAL A 454 42.30 9.66 13.08
CA VAL A 454 41.69 9.30 14.36
C VAL A 454 42.09 7.88 14.74
N GLY A 455 42.44 7.68 16.01
CA GLY A 455 42.82 6.37 16.56
C GLY A 455 44.32 6.07 16.53
N THR A 456 45.15 6.91 15.90
CA THR A 456 46.61 6.74 15.86
C THR A 456 47.31 7.21 17.14
N ASP A 457 46.66 8.05 17.95
CA ASP A 457 47.22 8.56 19.20
C ASP A 457 47.08 7.58 20.39
N LYS A 458 47.84 7.78 21.47
CA LYS A 458 47.76 6.98 22.72
C LYS A 458 46.51 7.31 23.59
N SER A 459 45.43 7.73 22.96
CA SER A 459 44.19 8.16 23.64
C SER A 459 43.43 6.98 24.27
N ARG A 460 42.53 7.28 25.20
CA ARG A 460 41.51 6.34 25.73
C ARG A 460 40.71 5.67 24.60
N LEU A 461 40.48 6.37 23.49
CA LEU A 461 39.83 5.81 22.31
C LEU A 461 40.62 4.63 21.72
N ASN A 462 41.94 4.78 21.54
CA ASN A 462 42.80 3.71 21.05
C ASN A 462 42.82 2.52 22.03
N TRP A 463 42.80 2.79 23.34
CA TRP A 463 42.67 1.72 24.33
C TRP A 463 41.36 0.92 24.17
N LEU A 464 40.23 1.59 23.89
CA LEU A 464 38.93 0.96 23.61
C LEU A 464 38.96 0.17 22.30
N LEU A 465 39.48 0.74 21.21
CA LEU A 465 39.59 0.06 19.92
C LEU A 465 40.45 -1.22 20.01
N MET A 466 41.50 -1.19 20.83
CA MET A 466 42.37 -2.35 21.06
C MET A 466 41.74 -3.43 21.97
N LEU A 467 40.59 -3.17 22.60
CA LEU A 467 39.97 -4.11 23.53
C LEU A 467 39.60 -5.43 22.84
N GLY A 468 38.99 -5.37 21.65
CA GLY A 468 38.64 -6.56 20.87
C GLY A 468 39.88 -7.37 20.47
N VAL A 469 40.94 -6.69 20.02
CA VAL A 469 42.23 -7.33 19.69
C VAL A 469 42.85 -8.00 20.91
N ARG A 470 42.82 -7.34 22.08
CA ARG A 470 43.34 -7.90 23.34
C ARG A 470 42.54 -9.12 23.77
N ALA A 471 41.21 -9.07 23.71
CA ALA A 471 40.34 -10.19 24.04
C ALA A 471 40.60 -11.39 23.11
N ALA A 472 40.63 -11.15 21.80
CA ALA A 472 40.89 -12.18 20.79
C ALA A 472 42.27 -12.82 20.94
N ARG A 473 43.31 -12.04 21.29
CA ARG A 473 44.67 -12.58 21.51
C ARG A 473 44.83 -13.29 22.85
N ARG A 474 44.16 -12.82 23.91
CA ARG A 474 44.32 -13.37 25.27
C ARG A 474 43.48 -14.61 25.50
N ALA A 475 42.28 -14.69 24.93
CA ALA A 475 41.35 -15.79 25.13
C ALA A 475 40.52 -16.11 23.86
N PRO A 476 41.17 -16.55 22.76
CA PRO A 476 40.48 -16.77 21.48
C PRO A 476 39.36 -17.81 21.57
N LEU A 477 39.56 -18.90 22.32
CA LEU A 477 38.54 -19.94 22.50
C LEU A 477 37.31 -19.44 23.27
N VAL A 478 37.50 -18.56 24.25
CA VAL A 478 36.40 -17.96 25.01
C VAL A 478 35.57 -17.08 24.07
N VAL A 479 36.24 -16.22 23.28
CA VAL A 479 35.56 -15.37 22.29
C VAL A 479 34.76 -16.21 21.28
N LEU A 480 35.36 -17.26 20.73
CA LEU A 480 34.67 -18.16 19.80
C LEU A 480 33.48 -18.86 20.45
N LEU A 481 33.64 -19.39 21.66
CA LEU A 481 32.56 -20.06 22.39
C LEU A 481 31.43 -19.09 22.71
N THR A 482 31.73 -17.86 23.11
CA THR A 482 30.73 -16.81 23.31
C THR A 482 29.97 -16.50 22.02
N ILE A 483 30.67 -16.32 20.90
CA ILE A 483 30.03 -16.07 19.59
C ILE A 483 29.11 -17.24 19.21
N VAL A 484 29.56 -18.49 19.40
CA VAL A 484 28.76 -19.69 19.09
C VAL A 484 27.53 -19.78 19.98
N LEU A 485 27.67 -19.56 21.30
CA LEU A 485 26.53 -19.60 22.23
C LEU A 485 25.52 -18.50 21.93
N VAL A 486 25.99 -17.27 21.67
CA VAL A 486 25.11 -16.16 21.26
C VAL A 486 24.41 -16.49 19.95
N SER A 487 25.15 -17.00 18.95
CA SER A 487 24.56 -17.38 17.65
C SER A 487 23.54 -18.50 17.78
N ALA A 488 23.80 -19.51 18.62
CA ALA A 488 22.86 -20.61 18.89
C ALA A 488 21.61 -20.12 19.62
N GLY A 489 21.78 -19.22 20.60
CA GLY A 489 20.66 -18.55 21.28
C GLY A 489 19.82 -17.72 20.32
N SER A 490 20.45 -16.92 19.46
CA SER A 490 19.78 -16.15 18.42
C SER A 490 19.08 -17.03 17.39
N ALA A 491 19.68 -18.15 16.97
CA ALA A 491 19.06 -19.09 16.05
C ALA A 491 17.82 -19.74 16.68
N TYR A 492 17.90 -20.13 17.96
CA TYR A 492 16.75 -20.65 18.70
C TYR A 492 15.64 -19.61 18.84
N ALA A 493 15.98 -18.36 19.21
CA ALA A 493 15.01 -17.26 19.26
C ALA A 493 14.37 -17.01 17.89
N GLY A 494 15.14 -17.10 16.80
CA GLY A 494 14.67 -16.95 15.43
C GLY A 494 13.59 -17.96 15.04
N THR A 495 13.61 -19.18 15.61
CA THR A 495 12.56 -20.19 15.35
C THR A 495 11.19 -19.84 15.96
N GLN A 496 11.14 -18.84 16.84
CA GLN A 496 9.91 -18.40 17.50
C GLN A 496 9.25 -17.20 16.80
N VAL A 497 9.88 -16.67 15.74
CA VAL A 497 9.33 -15.54 14.98
C VAL A 497 8.16 -16.01 14.12
N GLY A 498 6.96 -15.53 14.42
CA GLY A 498 5.77 -15.78 13.60
C GLY A 498 5.79 -14.96 12.30
N SER A 499 5.18 -15.51 11.25
CA SER A 499 4.93 -14.79 9.99
C SER A 499 3.45 -14.42 9.88
N SER A 500 3.14 -13.14 9.80
CA SER A 500 1.82 -12.64 9.40
C SER A 500 1.98 -11.76 8.17
N PHE A 501 1.01 -11.79 7.28
CA PHE A 501 0.89 -10.84 6.17
C PHE A 501 -0.55 -10.34 6.17
N SER A 502 -0.73 -9.07 6.50
CA SER A 502 -2.00 -8.36 6.35
C SER A 502 -1.73 -7.06 5.61
N GLU A 503 -2.59 -6.75 4.64
CA GLU A 503 -2.51 -5.50 3.86
C GLU A 503 -2.52 -4.26 4.76
N GLU A 504 -3.22 -4.35 5.89
CA GLU A 504 -3.28 -3.32 6.94
C GLU A 504 -1.90 -2.97 7.56
N GLN A 505 -0.88 -3.82 7.42
CA GLN A 505 0.48 -3.50 7.88
C GLN A 505 1.17 -2.44 7.02
N PHE A 506 0.64 -2.15 5.83
CA PHE A 506 1.16 -1.13 4.93
C PHE A 506 0.42 0.21 5.05
N ILE A 507 -0.66 0.27 5.85
CA ILE A 507 -1.33 1.53 6.18
C ILE A 507 -0.57 2.19 7.33
N ALA A 508 -0.41 3.52 7.25
CA ALA A 508 0.23 4.32 8.29
C ALA A 508 -0.39 4.05 9.67
N ASP A 509 0.47 3.82 10.65
CA ASP A 509 0.11 3.73 12.06
C ASP A 509 0.08 5.14 12.68
N ASP A 510 -0.77 5.32 13.68
CA ASP A 510 -0.74 6.53 14.49
C ASP A 510 0.63 6.75 15.13
N PRO A 511 1.09 8.01 15.21
CA PRO A 511 2.37 8.31 15.81
C PRO A 511 2.40 7.88 17.28
N PRO A 512 3.55 7.41 17.81
CA PRO A 512 3.64 7.06 19.22
C PRO A 512 3.46 8.30 20.12
N GLU A 513 2.88 8.15 21.31
CA GLU A 513 2.59 9.29 22.23
C GLU A 513 3.77 10.24 22.49
N TRP A 514 5.02 9.75 22.44
CA TRP A 514 6.20 10.62 22.63
C TRP A 514 6.30 11.73 21.56
N THR A 515 5.75 11.53 20.36
CA THR A 515 5.79 12.53 19.28
C THR A 515 4.85 13.70 19.52
N GLU A 516 3.82 13.56 20.35
CA GLU A 516 2.92 14.67 20.73
C GLU A 516 3.64 15.79 21.49
N SER A 517 4.79 15.46 22.10
CA SER A 517 5.61 16.43 22.84
C SER A 517 6.58 17.22 21.94
N LEU A 518 6.63 16.92 20.64
CA LEU A 518 7.47 17.64 19.69
C LEU A 518 6.90 19.04 19.40
N PRO A 519 7.75 20.02 19.04
CA PRO A 519 7.28 21.31 18.56
C PRO A 519 6.34 21.15 17.36
N ASP A 520 5.34 22.04 17.20
CA ASP A 520 4.33 21.99 16.12
C ASP A 520 4.91 21.80 14.71
N SER A 521 6.15 22.24 14.45
CA SER A 521 6.83 22.07 13.16
C SER A 521 7.36 20.66 12.90
N LEU A 522 7.43 19.81 13.92
CA LEU A 522 7.95 18.43 13.90
C LEU A 522 6.94 17.42 14.44
N ALA A 523 5.82 17.89 15.01
CA ALA A 523 4.73 17.04 15.44
C ALA A 523 4.08 16.39 14.22
N PRO A 524 4.06 15.05 14.13
CA PRO A 524 3.45 14.36 13.01
C PRO A 524 1.93 14.52 13.03
N SER A 525 1.32 14.33 11.87
CA SER A 525 -0.12 14.24 11.69
C SER A 525 -0.69 12.99 12.39
N ASN A 526 -1.98 13.01 12.74
CA ASN A 526 -2.70 11.80 13.19
C ASN A 526 -3.16 10.99 11.98
N TYR A 527 -3.12 9.66 12.10
CA TYR A 527 -3.39 8.69 11.03
C TYR A 527 -4.52 7.75 11.45
N THR A 528 -5.75 8.10 11.05
CA THR A 528 -6.97 7.43 11.53
C THR A 528 -7.47 6.32 10.61
N VAL A 529 -6.96 6.23 9.37
CA VAL A 529 -7.48 5.31 8.35
C VAL A 529 -7.38 3.86 8.79
N LYS A 530 -6.27 3.47 9.43
CA LYS A 530 -6.07 2.09 9.89
C LYS A 530 -7.07 1.70 10.97
N GLU A 531 -7.27 2.55 11.98
CA GLU A 531 -8.24 2.31 13.04
C GLU A 531 -9.67 2.28 12.47
N ASN A 532 -10.01 3.24 11.61
CA ASN A 532 -11.32 3.33 10.98
C ASN A 532 -11.63 2.10 10.11
N LEU A 533 -10.65 1.64 9.32
CA LEU A 533 -10.79 0.43 8.52
C LEU A 533 -10.98 -0.80 9.40
N HIS A 534 -10.18 -0.95 10.47
CA HIS A 534 -10.33 -2.05 11.41
C HIS A 534 -11.72 -2.05 12.06
N TYR A 535 -12.21 -0.88 12.51
CA TYR A 535 -13.55 -0.73 13.07
C TYR A 535 -14.64 -1.11 12.06
N ILE A 536 -14.52 -0.68 10.81
CA ILE A 536 -15.46 -1.02 9.73
C ILE A 536 -15.47 -2.54 9.50
N GLN A 537 -14.30 -3.15 9.33
CA GLN A 537 -14.20 -4.59 9.07
C GLN A 537 -14.70 -5.44 10.25
N SER A 538 -14.45 -5.02 11.49
CA SER A 538 -14.93 -5.73 12.68
C SER A 538 -16.44 -5.61 12.83
N ASN A 539 -17.00 -4.42 12.64
CA ASN A 539 -18.41 -4.13 12.98
C ASN A 539 -19.39 -4.25 11.83
N PHE A 540 -18.98 -4.12 10.56
CA PHE A 540 -19.90 -4.12 9.42
C PHE A 540 -19.66 -5.31 8.50
N GLN A 541 -20.72 -5.78 7.86
CA GLN A 541 -20.57 -6.79 6.82
C GLN A 541 -19.76 -6.16 5.69
N SER A 542 -18.56 -6.67 5.43
CA SER A 542 -17.81 -6.26 4.25
C SER A 542 -18.71 -6.52 3.03
N PRO A 543 -18.77 -5.60 2.05
CA PRO A 543 -19.38 -5.90 0.76
C PRO A 543 -18.84 -7.26 0.32
N GLU A 544 -19.72 -8.20 0.00
CA GLU A 544 -19.35 -9.59 -0.25
C GLU A 544 -18.04 -9.66 -1.05
N LYS A 545 -17.07 -10.47 -0.59
CA LYS A 545 -15.84 -10.71 -1.37
C LYS A 545 -16.25 -11.39 -2.67
N GLN A 546 -16.52 -10.59 -3.70
CA GLN A 546 -16.90 -11.07 -5.02
C GLN A 546 -15.71 -11.87 -5.55
N THR A 547 -15.94 -13.17 -5.74
CA THR A 547 -14.92 -14.03 -6.34
C THR A 547 -15.18 -14.05 -7.83
N THR A 548 -14.29 -13.40 -8.58
CA THR A 548 -14.36 -13.40 -10.04
C THR A 548 -13.71 -14.65 -10.59
N VAL A 549 -14.46 -15.42 -11.39
CA VAL A 549 -13.96 -16.64 -12.01
C VAL A 549 -13.81 -16.40 -13.52
N LEU A 550 -12.57 -16.33 -13.99
CA LEU A 550 -12.26 -16.28 -15.42
C LEU A 550 -12.26 -17.70 -15.99
N ILE A 551 -13.16 -17.96 -16.94
CA ILE A 551 -13.23 -19.24 -17.66
C ILE A 551 -12.69 -19.03 -19.08
N GLU A 552 -11.60 -19.74 -19.39
CA GLU A 552 -10.91 -19.67 -20.67
C GLU A 552 -11.22 -20.93 -21.51
N GLY A 553 -11.40 -20.76 -22.83
CA GLY A 553 -11.63 -21.87 -23.77
C GLY A 553 -12.97 -21.76 -24.51
N ALA A 554 -13.55 -22.90 -24.93
CA ALA A 554 -14.80 -22.92 -25.68
C ALA A 554 -16.02 -22.71 -24.75
N VAL A 555 -16.20 -21.46 -24.32
CA VAL A 555 -17.22 -21.00 -23.36
C VAL A 555 -18.66 -21.14 -23.87
N THR A 556 -18.86 -21.21 -25.18
CA THR A 556 -20.17 -21.37 -25.83
C THR A 556 -20.60 -22.81 -26.05
N THR A 557 -19.78 -23.80 -25.66
CA THR A 557 -20.12 -25.21 -25.92
C THR A 557 -21.14 -25.75 -24.89
N PRO A 558 -22.06 -26.65 -25.31
CA PRO A 558 -23.06 -27.23 -24.41
C PRO A 558 -22.45 -27.95 -23.20
N LYS A 559 -21.24 -28.50 -23.35
CA LYS A 559 -20.51 -29.17 -22.26
C LYS A 559 -20.07 -28.17 -21.19
N THR A 560 -19.48 -27.03 -21.59
CA THR A 560 -19.03 -25.96 -20.69
C THR A 560 -20.22 -25.32 -19.98
N LEU A 561 -21.31 -25.01 -20.69
CA LEU A 561 -22.54 -24.47 -20.11
C LEU A 561 -23.18 -25.43 -19.09
N LYS A 562 -23.17 -26.74 -19.36
CA LYS A 562 -23.67 -27.76 -18.43
C LYS A 562 -22.77 -27.94 -17.20
N GLN A 563 -21.46 -27.72 -17.34
CA GLN A 563 -20.52 -27.69 -16.22
C GLN A 563 -20.70 -26.44 -15.37
N LEU A 564 -20.84 -25.26 -15.98
CA LEU A 564 -21.18 -23.99 -15.32
C LEU A 564 -22.44 -24.14 -14.44
N ASN A 565 -23.55 -24.61 -15.00
CA ASN A 565 -24.81 -24.81 -14.25
C ASN A 565 -24.67 -25.86 -13.13
N LYS A 566 -23.80 -26.87 -13.28
CA LYS A 566 -23.52 -27.83 -12.21
C LYS A 566 -22.71 -27.21 -11.07
N THR A 567 -21.73 -26.38 -11.39
CA THR A 567 -20.90 -25.65 -10.42
C THR A 567 -21.74 -24.57 -9.71
N GLU A 568 -22.67 -23.94 -10.40
CA GLU A 568 -23.62 -22.97 -9.85
C GLU A 568 -24.55 -23.60 -8.80
N ARG A 569 -25.06 -24.81 -9.04
CA ARG A 569 -25.91 -25.56 -8.09
C ARG A 569 -25.14 -26.25 -6.96
N ARG A 570 -23.82 -26.38 -7.10
CA ARG A 570 -22.92 -27.00 -6.12
C ARG A 570 -21.57 -26.28 -6.20
N PRO A 571 -21.43 -25.11 -5.55
CA PRO A 571 -20.14 -24.45 -5.48
C PRO A 571 -19.13 -25.44 -4.86
N PRO A 572 -17.89 -25.49 -5.36
CA PRO A 572 -16.90 -26.40 -4.84
C PRO A 572 -16.67 -26.06 -3.36
N ASN A 573 -17.12 -26.95 -2.47
CA ASN A 573 -16.70 -26.92 -1.08
C ASN A 573 -15.17 -26.85 -1.05
N ARG A 574 -14.61 -25.99 -0.18
CA ARG A 574 -13.18 -25.66 -0.01
C ARG A 574 -12.23 -26.88 0.11
N ARG A 575 -12.74 -28.11 0.06
CA ARG A 575 -12.04 -29.40 0.19
C ARG A 575 -12.09 -30.31 -1.06
N GLN A 576 -12.78 -29.98 -2.14
CA GLN A 576 -12.74 -30.82 -3.35
C GLN A 576 -11.67 -30.34 -4.33
N ARG A 577 -10.46 -30.91 -4.19
CA ARG A 577 -9.46 -31.02 -5.25
C ARG A 577 -10.12 -31.74 -6.44
N THR A 578 -10.66 -30.99 -7.39
CA THR A 578 -11.10 -31.53 -8.68
C THR A 578 -9.86 -31.87 -9.51
N SER A 579 -9.46 -33.14 -9.39
CA SER A 579 -8.66 -33.84 -10.40
C SER A 579 -9.47 -33.87 -11.69
N ASP A 580 -9.37 -32.82 -12.50
CA ASP A 580 -9.48 -32.86 -13.95
C ASP A 580 -9.01 -31.51 -14.50
N ARG A 581 -7.73 -31.46 -14.92
CA ARG A 581 -7.05 -30.37 -15.65
C ARG A 581 -7.23 -28.95 -15.10
N VAL A 582 -6.99 -28.78 -13.80
CA VAL A 582 -6.37 -27.55 -13.31
C VAL A 582 -4.90 -27.90 -13.08
N GLU A 583 -4.04 -27.45 -14.00
CA GLU A 583 -2.59 -27.64 -13.88
C GLU A 583 -2.08 -26.87 -12.66
N SER A 584 -2.03 -27.56 -11.52
CA SER A 584 -1.09 -27.24 -10.46
C SER A 584 0.22 -27.90 -10.84
N LEU A 585 1.12 -27.14 -11.47
CA LEU A 585 2.49 -27.57 -11.65
C LEU A 585 3.18 -27.55 -10.27
N PRO A 586 3.72 -28.68 -9.79
CA PRO A 586 4.65 -28.65 -8.69
C PRO A 586 5.96 -28.05 -9.19
N TYR A 587 6.37 -26.93 -8.60
CA TYR A 587 7.75 -26.47 -8.64
C TYR A 587 8.63 -27.58 -8.08
N THR A 588 9.37 -28.29 -8.95
CA THR A 588 10.71 -28.83 -8.63
C THR A 588 11.38 -29.43 -9.88
N ARG A 589 12.64 -29.03 -10.05
CA ARG A 589 13.70 -29.53 -10.94
C ARG A 589 13.76 -28.94 -12.36
N HIS A 590 14.66 -27.98 -12.53
CA HIS A 590 15.80 -28.10 -13.46
C HIS A 590 16.94 -27.15 -13.03
N TYR A 591 17.85 -27.64 -12.18
CA TYR A 591 19.27 -27.28 -12.24
C TYR A 591 20.07 -28.51 -11.76
N ARG A 592 20.58 -29.28 -12.72
CA ARG A 592 21.67 -30.24 -12.55
C ARG A 592 22.79 -29.75 -13.44
N TRP A 593 23.82 -29.14 -12.85
CA TRP A 593 25.22 -29.33 -13.21
C TRP A 593 26.08 -29.04 -11.96
N LEU A 594 26.90 -30.03 -11.58
CA LEU A 594 27.99 -30.02 -10.58
C LEU A 594 27.53 -29.81 -9.12
N ILE A 595 27.47 -30.85 -8.27
CA ILE A 595 28.64 -31.44 -7.61
C ILE A 595 28.41 -32.93 -7.33
N LYS A 596 29.45 -33.71 -7.61
CA LYS A 596 29.61 -35.15 -7.32
C LYS A 596 29.59 -35.44 -5.81
N LEU A 597 29.24 -36.69 -5.51
CA LEU A 597 29.72 -37.58 -4.43
C LEU A 597 28.78 -37.86 -3.23
N HIS A 598 28.55 -39.18 -3.05
CA HIS A 598 28.10 -39.96 -1.89
C HIS A 598 26.61 -39.97 -1.52
N THR A 599 25.92 -41.06 -1.16
CA THR A 599 25.97 -42.53 -1.32
C THR A 599 24.58 -43.00 -0.80
N GLU A 600 24.07 -44.14 -1.27
CA GLU A 600 22.72 -44.69 -1.06
C GLU A 600 22.29 -45.02 0.38
N ILE A 601 20.96 -45.18 0.58
CA ILE A 601 20.23 -46.34 1.21
C ILE A 601 18.70 -46.02 1.17
N LYS A 602 17.88 -46.68 0.32
CA LYS A 602 16.86 -47.75 0.58
C LYS A 602 15.86 -47.43 1.74
N LEU A 603 14.55 -47.67 1.75
CA LEU A 603 13.58 -48.47 0.96
C LEU A 603 12.13 -48.19 1.49
N LEU A 604 11.09 -48.31 0.64
CA LEU A 604 9.71 -48.86 0.81
C LEU A 604 8.94 -48.69 2.16
N THR A 605 7.62 -48.38 2.24
CA THR A 605 6.49 -49.28 1.87
C THR A 605 5.08 -48.61 2.04
N LYS A 606 4.21 -48.91 1.06
CA LYS A 606 2.73 -48.92 0.83
C LYS A 606 1.64 -48.96 1.96
N LEU A 607 0.45 -48.45 1.56
CA LEU A 607 -0.98 -48.93 1.72
C LEU A 607 -1.66 -48.76 3.11
N TYR A 608 -2.96 -48.50 3.33
CA TYR A 608 -4.26 -48.88 2.68
C TYR A 608 -5.43 -48.21 3.51
N VAL A 609 -6.56 -47.66 2.99
CA VAL A 609 -7.96 -48.21 2.88
C VAL A 609 -9.00 -47.05 3.06
N GLN A 610 -9.99 -46.96 2.16
CA GLN A 610 -11.34 -46.32 2.25
C GLN A 610 -12.41 -47.42 2.56
N PRO A 611 -13.76 -47.25 2.68
CA PRO A 611 -14.67 -46.08 2.55
C PRO A 611 -15.85 -46.08 3.60
N THR A 612 -16.80 -45.13 3.52
CA THR A 612 -18.26 -45.39 3.32
C THR A 612 -19.10 -44.10 3.24
N SER A 613 -20.25 -44.25 2.57
CA SER A 613 -21.19 -43.28 1.99
C SER A 613 -22.41 -42.94 2.86
N THR A 614 -23.05 -41.78 2.67
CA THR A 614 -24.54 -41.68 2.56
C THR A 614 -25.01 -40.34 1.95
N THR A 615 -26.17 -40.39 1.31
CA THR A 615 -26.88 -39.38 0.50
C THR A 615 -28.04 -38.74 1.28
N MET A 616 -28.34 -37.46 1.08
CA MET A 616 -29.69 -36.89 1.23
C MET A 616 -29.83 -35.58 0.43
N ALA A 617 -31.05 -35.24 0.02
CA ALA A 617 -31.40 -34.24 -0.99
C ALA A 617 -32.43 -33.21 -0.48
N SER A 618 -32.50 -32.08 -1.19
CA SER A 618 -33.60 -31.09 -1.32
C SER A 618 -33.57 -29.86 -0.36
N PRO A 619 -34.34 -28.76 -0.61
CA PRO A 619 -34.06 -27.72 -1.61
C PRO A 619 -34.20 -26.28 -1.03
N THR A 620 -33.42 -25.30 -1.46
CA THR A 620 -33.76 -23.88 -1.22
C THR A 620 -33.34 -23.02 -2.40
N GLY A 621 -34.27 -22.17 -2.83
CA GLY A 621 -34.13 -21.31 -4.00
C GLY A 621 -33.22 -20.13 -3.69
N THR A 622 -32.11 -20.07 -4.41
CA THR A 622 -31.26 -18.87 -4.50
C THR A 622 -31.53 -18.25 -5.86
N SER A 623 -32.03 -17.01 -5.90
CA SER A 623 -32.12 -16.25 -7.14
C SER A 623 -30.84 -15.47 -7.35
N LEU A 624 -29.94 -16.00 -8.18
CA LEU A 624 -28.74 -15.31 -8.64
C LEU A 624 -29.09 -14.44 -9.86
N GLN A 625 -28.75 -13.14 -9.80
CA GLN A 625 -28.80 -12.26 -10.97
C GLN A 625 -27.48 -12.34 -11.74
N PHE A 626 -27.54 -12.66 -13.03
CA PHE A 626 -26.37 -12.72 -13.91
C PHE A 626 -26.46 -11.68 -15.03
N THR A 627 -25.39 -10.92 -15.23
CA THR A 627 -25.19 -10.09 -16.42
C THR A 627 -24.13 -10.75 -17.29
N THR A 628 -24.49 -11.21 -18.49
CA THR A 628 -23.54 -11.76 -19.47
C THR A 628 -23.23 -10.71 -20.53
N ARG A 629 -21.95 -10.33 -20.69
CA ARG A 629 -21.48 -9.57 -21.85
C ARG A 629 -20.56 -10.46 -22.68
N CYS A 630 -20.95 -10.70 -23.94
CA CYS A 630 -20.06 -11.29 -24.94
C CYS A 630 -19.37 -10.15 -25.70
N SER A 631 -18.04 -10.12 -25.67
CA SER A 631 -17.25 -9.22 -26.53
C SER A 631 -17.12 -9.83 -27.93
N GLU A 632 -17.58 -9.12 -28.96
CA GLU A 632 -17.65 -9.60 -30.35
C GLU A 632 -16.46 -9.19 -31.24
N ARG A 633 -15.34 -8.68 -30.70
CA ARG A 633 -14.22 -8.20 -31.51
C ARG A 633 -12.95 -9.06 -31.41
N HIS A 634 -13.00 -10.28 -31.96
CA HIS A 634 -11.90 -10.94 -32.69
C HIS A 634 -12.28 -12.38 -33.08
N PRO A 635 -12.02 -12.85 -34.32
CA PRO A 635 -12.19 -14.26 -34.65
C PRO A 635 -10.99 -15.03 -34.08
N ILE A 636 -11.24 -15.90 -33.10
CA ILE A 636 -10.47 -17.11 -32.69
C ILE A 636 -10.41 -17.36 -31.16
N LYS A 637 -10.80 -16.43 -30.27
CA LYS A 637 -10.92 -16.75 -28.83
C LYS A 637 -12.15 -16.10 -28.20
N GLN A 638 -13.21 -16.89 -27.97
CA GLN A 638 -14.37 -16.48 -27.17
C GLN A 638 -14.02 -16.69 -25.68
N ALA A 639 -14.20 -15.68 -24.85
CA ALA A 639 -14.05 -15.77 -23.39
C ALA A 639 -15.34 -15.23 -22.73
N SER A 640 -15.70 -15.78 -21.57
CA SER A 640 -16.88 -15.34 -20.81
C SER A 640 -16.49 -15.13 -19.35
N CYS A 641 -16.84 -13.96 -18.82
CA CYS A 641 -16.62 -13.61 -17.42
C CYS A 641 -17.96 -13.66 -16.67
N PHE A 642 -17.94 -14.21 -15.46
CA PHE A 642 -19.09 -14.25 -14.56
C PHE A 642 -18.66 -13.75 -13.18
N THR A 643 -19.48 -12.92 -12.56
CA THR A 643 -19.34 -12.55 -11.15
C THR A 643 -20.23 -13.47 -10.33
N VAL A 644 -19.67 -14.13 -9.33
CA VAL A 644 -20.43 -14.92 -8.37
C VAL A 644 -20.39 -14.16 -7.04
N THR A 645 -21.53 -13.60 -6.64
CA THR A 645 -21.80 -13.15 -5.28
C THR A 645 -22.15 -14.36 -4.44
N MET A 646 -21.46 -14.54 -3.32
CA MET A 646 -21.74 -15.63 -2.38
C MET A 646 -22.41 -15.02 -1.15
N GLU A 647 -23.73 -15.16 -1.13
CA GLU A 647 -24.56 -14.76 -0.02
C GLU A 647 -24.24 -15.65 1.19
N ASN A 648 -23.68 -15.05 2.24
CA ASN A 648 -23.37 -15.76 3.46
C ASN A 648 -24.67 -15.91 4.28
N THR A 649 -25.54 -16.82 3.86
CA THR A 649 -26.77 -17.13 4.61
C THR A 649 -26.41 -17.57 6.04
N ARG A 650 -27.01 -16.90 7.03
CA ARG A 650 -27.00 -17.32 8.44
C ARG A 650 -27.28 -18.82 8.52
N LEU A 651 -26.29 -19.59 8.97
CA LEU A 651 -26.52 -20.94 9.45
C LEU A 651 -27.08 -20.82 10.88
N SER A 652 -28.40 -20.73 11.00
CA SER A 652 -29.08 -21.12 12.24
C SER A 652 -29.17 -22.65 12.26
N GLY A 653 -28.40 -23.29 13.14
CA GLY A 653 -28.42 -24.74 13.37
C GLY A 653 -27.05 -25.33 13.69
#